data_AF-A0A670IB57-F1
#
_entry.id   AF-A0A670IB57-F1
#
_cell.length_a   1.000
_cell.length_b   1.000
_cell.length_c   1.000
_cell.angle_alpha   90.00
_cell.angle_beta   90.00
_cell.angle_gamma   90.00
#
_symmetry.space_group_name_H-M   'P 1'
#
loop_
_entity.id
_entity.type
_entity.pdbx_description
1 polymer ?
#
loop_
_entity_poly.entity_id
_entity_poly.type
_entity_poly.pdbx_seq_one_letter_code
_entity_poly.pdbx_strand_id
1 'polypeptide(L)'
;MITDQHGNHIQNLTSTCLDSLKIDGSGLDKSELRSVWQADTQTICVTGIRFKPGPPGTKELCFAWREFSHFLRLNLIAGPPAKLVLVDWTELENPVSVINGKELQKPLIVQLCDQWNNPSSEPDVKINLLKAGNLKIIPSNQQHKTDENGRANFGVLRIHAPWGEHTLQFKATYNKNTLNCPVIRLNVQPDPERPVHLNVKYDTNATLVAGNTFPDFIISVISEADNIIKNISPGIIYMKMWEGSRTVPQNVTTYVCTKTNDDDSSFFYFRQKMVPEKVGTYSIQFAFAIDKINILNSEQIVFEVEPNEPTQLMPRILPNTPTVSNAQSVGSRTLVKDLTLVIMDEYKNCTGNDLDGKIIAKIRSSTDKVKDIPLFQGKTDTVEFPFHRGIVEIEDLVLAENSPGRDSTEYILVFEPDIPILNRRLEPYCLPFMFYDGYKKQQQMATLSKERDELSKSITAYRDTFDTTNQLLTEMKRQVQEAETREAQLKDKLKRLRIDIPQTNVVRFLSHLSWLQQKLSKRRYLWNLYFSSHQGKKPHPFKFIILFCQISHLAQIEDNEAAKVISWHLASDMDCVVTLTTAAARRIFDETKGQQQVLPLDSIYRRSLPDWNRPLPHLQNGRNTFKAIGNPVFARNLLTFPEHTENCQTVFGMLLGDAILIDNLDAANHYRKELVKNTHCPALLTRDGERIRSNGKFGGLQNKAPPMDKLRGMVFGAPLPQRCKILSEQIDLLQQYQKAVAWLTNKKADLDFHEQSYNSPEMNKKKKELADQEKRLKAIEQELGMLLTHSLLHDGPPLSLWGCPLSPPTSPGGEAYVWLYVHRMHV
;
A
#
# COMPACT_ATOMS: atom_id res chain seq x y z
N MET A 1 16.12 -84.43 -14.57
CA MET A 1 17.24 -85.38 -14.64
C MET A 1 18.34 -84.88 -13.72
N ILE A 2 18.55 -85.54 -12.58
CA ILE A 2 19.56 -85.14 -11.59
C ILE A 2 20.85 -85.89 -11.92
N THR A 3 21.92 -85.15 -12.15
CA THR A 3 23.23 -85.69 -12.50
C THR A 3 24.24 -85.44 -11.41
N ASP A 4 25.24 -86.31 -11.28
CA ASP A 4 26.42 -86.01 -10.48
C ASP A 4 27.28 -84.92 -11.16
N GLN A 5 28.36 -84.50 -10.48
CA GLN A 5 29.31 -83.50 -10.98
C GLN A 5 30.05 -83.92 -12.28
N HIS A 6 29.91 -85.17 -12.70
CA HIS A 6 30.48 -85.73 -13.93
C HIS A 6 29.41 -85.95 -15.02
N GLY A 7 28.16 -85.53 -14.78
CA GLY A 7 27.05 -85.66 -15.72
C GLY A 7 26.37 -87.03 -15.72
N ASN A 8 26.69 -87.93 -14.77
CA ASN A 8 26.07 -89.25 -14.71
C ASN A 8 24.68 -89.18 -14.07
N HIS A 9 23.72 -89.91 -14.66
CA HIS A 9 22.35 -89.97 -14.16
C HIS A 9 22.26 -90.73 -12.83
N ILE A 10 21.68 -90.11 -11.80
CA ILE A 10 21.46 -90.75 -10.50
C ILE A 10 20.11 -91.48 -10.52
N GLN A 11 20.11 -92.82 -10.61
CA GLN A 11 18.89 -93.63 -10.78
C GLN A 11 18.20 -94.03 -9.46
N ASN A 12 18.82 -93.80 -8.30
CA ASN A 12 18.37 -94.33 -7.00
C ASN A 12 17.52 -93.33 -6.18
N LEU A 13 17.05 -92.24 -6.77
CA LEU A 13 16.21 -91.26 -6.07
C LEU A 13 14.76 -91.74 -6.04
N THR A 14 14.15 -91.74 -4.85
CA THR A 14 12.78 -92.21 -4.61
C THR A 14 12.00 -91.18 -3.79
N SER A 15 10.71 -91.41 -3.53
CA SER A 15 9.88 -90.48 -2.75
C SER A 15 10.42 -90.17 -1.35
N THR A 16 11.24 -91.05 -0.77
CA THR A 16 11.97 -90.84 0.51
C THR A 16 12.92 -89.63 0.49
N CYS A 17 13.27 -89.12 -0.70
CA CYS A 17 14.05 -87.89 -0.83
C CYS A 17 13.32 -86.65 -0.26
N LEU A 18 11.99 -86.68 -0.16
CA LEU A 18 11.20 -85.59 0.43
C LEU A 18 11.43 -85.43 1.93
N ASP A 19 11.69 -86.52 2.65
CA ASP A 19 11.86 -86.51 4.12
C ASP A 19 13.08 -85.68 4.56
N SER A 20 14.06 -85.54 3.66
CA SER A 20 15.29 -84.78 3.87
C SER A 20 15.25 -83.37 3.29
N LEU A 21 14.18 -82.96 2.61
CA LEU A 21 14.04 -81.64 2.01
C LEU A 21 13.51 -80.64 3.03
N LYS A 22 14.28 -79.58 3.29
CA LYS A 22 13.87 -78.44 4.10
C LYS A 22 13.78 -77.20 3.22
N ILE A 23 12.68 -76.47 3.37
CA ILE A 23 12.45 -75.21 2.68
C ILE A 23 12.27 -74.14 3.75
N ASP A 24 13.09 -73.10 3.69
CA ASP A 24 13.05 -72.02 4.65
C ASP A 24 13.32 -70.66 4.01
N GLY A 25 12.80 -69.60 4.63
CA GLY A 25 12.95 -68.26 4.10
C GLY A 25 12.37 -67.23 5.07
N SER A 26 12.99 -66.05 5.13
CA SER A 26 12.54 -64.99 6.03
C SER A 26 11.13 -64.52 5.67
N GLY A 27 10.18 -64.78 6.58
CA GLY A 27 8.77 -64.45 6.38
C GLY A 27 7.98 -65.43 5.53
N LEU A 28 8.51 -66.63 5.23
CA LEU A 28 7.78 -67.68 4.51
C LEU A 28 6.61 -68.19 5.35
N ASP A 29 5.43 -68.27 4.74
CA ASP A 29 4.25 -68.90 5.28
C ASP A 29 4.21 -70.37 4.81
N LYS A 30 4.28 -71.30 5.76
CA LYS A 30 4.33 -72.74 5.49
C LYS A 30 2.94 -73.39 5.47
N SER A 31 1.86 -72.63 5.68
CA SER A 31 0.49 -73.16 5.78
C SER A 31 0.00 -73.84 4.49
N GLU A 32 0.36 -73.29 3.32
CA GLU A 32 -0.04 -73.80 2.00
C GLU A 32 1.11 -74.46 1.24
N LEU A 33 2.31 -74.55 1.83
CA LEU A 33 3.51 -75.08 1.17
C LEU A 33 3.43 -76.60 1.03
N ARG A 34 3.45 -77.11 -0.20
CA ARG A 34 3.38 -78.54 -0.51
C ARG A 34 4.54 -78.97 -1.39
N SER A 35 5.20 -80.07 -1.04
CA SER A 35 6.22 -80.72 -1.87
C SER A 35 5.73 -82.10 -2.33
N VAL A 36 5.86 -82.37 -3.62
CA VAL A 36 5.40 -83.62 -4.25
C VAL A 36 6.54 -84.21 -5.08
N TRP A 37 6.80 -85.51 -4.92
CA TRP A 37 7.77 -86.24 -5.74
C TRP A 37 7.14 -86.60 -7.09
N GLN A 38 7.83 -86.26 -8.18
CA GLN A 38 7.44 -86.60 -9.53
C GLN A 38 8.31 -87.76 -10.02
N ALA A 39 7.75 -88.97 -10.05
CA ALA A 39 8.48 -90.18 -10.39
C ALA A 39 8.94 -90.20 -11.86
N ASP A 40 8.12 -89.70 -12.78
CA ASP A 40 8.37 -89.72 -14.23
C ASP A 40 9.61 -88.90 -14.62
N THR A 41 9.87 -87.81 -13.90
CA THR A 41 10.96 -86.86 -14.17
C THR A 41 12.08 -86.91 -13.14
N GLN A 42 11.90 -87.71 -12.06
CA GLN A 42 12.74 -87.77 -10.87
C GLN A 42 13.06 -86.39 -10.27
N THR A 43 12.02 -85.57 -10.10
CA THR A 43 12.13 -84.19 -9.58
C THR A 43 11.20 -83.97 -8.38
N ILE A 44 11.53 -83.00 -7.53
CA ILE A 44 10.63 -82.53 -6.48
C ILE A 44 9.91 -81.27 -6.98
N CYS A 45 8.58 -81.31 -7.01
CA CYS A 45 7.74 -80.15 -7.30
C CYS A 45 7.33 -79.49 -5.98
N VAL A 46 7.61 -78.19 -5.84
CA VAL A 46 7.20 -77.39 -4.68
C VAL A 46 6.14 -76.39 -5.13
N THR A 47 4.99 -76.40 -4.47
CA THR A 47 3.84 -75.55 -4.78
C THR A 47 3.35 -74.83 -3.52
N GLY A 48 2.59 -73.75 -3.69
CA GLY A 48 2.03 -72.99 -2.57
C GLY A 48 3.04 -72.11 -1.81
N ILE A 49 4.15 -71.73 -2.46
CA ILE A 49 5.12 -70.79 -1.86
C ILE A 49 4.44 -69.44 -1.65
N ARG A 50 4.31 -69.01 -0.39
CA ARG A 50 3.68 -67.74 0.02
C ARG A 50 4.49 -67.08 1.12
N PHE A 51 4.60 -65.75 1.10
CA PHE A 51 5.17 -64.98 2.19
C PHE A 51 4.07 -64.32 3.02
N LYS A 52 4.33 -64.11 4.31
CA LYS A 52 3.48 -63.30 5.18
C LYS A 52 3.40 -61.86 4.65
N PRO A 53 2.28 -61.14 4.88
CA PRO A 53 2.14 -59.74 4.47
C PRO A 53 3.33 -58.89 4.92
N GLY A 54 3.88 -58.12 3.99
CA GLY A 54 5.07 -57.32 4.23
C GLY A 54 5.45 -56.43 3.03
N PRO A 55 6.49 -55.60 3.19
CA PRO A 55 6.93 -54.69 2.11
C PRO A 55 7.53 -55.47 0.93
N PRO A 56 7.44 -54.93 -0.30
CA PRO A 56 8.14 -55.46 -1.48
C PRO A 56 9.65 -55.47 -1.26
N GLY A 57 10.35 -56.32 -2.01
CA GLY A 57 11.80 -56.43 -1.94
C GLY A 57 12.30 -57.84 -2.20
N THR A 58 13.62 -57.98 -2.19
CA THR A 58 14.26 -59.27 -2.41
C THR A 58 14.14 -60.14 -1.16
N LYS A 59 13.62 -61.35 -1.34
CA LYS A 59 13.56 -62.41 -0.33
C LYS A 59 14.37 -63.60 -0.82
N GLU A 60 15.09 -64.22 0.09
CA GLU A 60 15.84 -65.45 -0.20
C GLU A 60 15.07 -66.66 0.35
N LEU A 61 14.89 -67.65 -0.52
CA LEU A 61 14.30 -68.94 -0.22
C LEU A 61 15.41 -70.00 -0.29
N CYS A 62 15.66 -70.66 0.83
CA CYS A 62 16.63 -71.74 0.94
C CYS A 62 15.93 -73.09 0.72
N PHE A 63 16.44 -73.86 -0.24
CA PHE A 63 16.14 -75.27 -0.41
C PHE A 63 17.36 -76.05 0.08
N ALA A 64 17.22 -76.70 1.23
CA ALA A 64 18.26 -77.53 1.81
C ALA A 64 17.86 -79.01 1.68
N TRP A 65 18.74 -79.82 1.10
CA TRP A 65 18.55 -81.25 0.96
C TRP A 65 19.83 -81.96 1.40
N ARG A 66 19.77 -82.62 2.58
CA ARG A 66 20.93 -83.18 3.28
C ARG A 66 22.05 -82.14 3.45
N GLU A 67 23.25 -82.38 2.93
CA GLU A 67 24.40 -81.47 2.94
C GLU A 67 24.34 -80.36 1.88
N PHE A 68 23.42 -80.45 0.91
CA PHE A 68 23.30 -79.46 -0.15
C PHE A 68 22.33 -78.35 0.22
N SER A 69 22.65 -77.13 -0.17
CA SER A 69 21.77 -75.97 0.00
C SER A 69 21.81 -75.08 -1.25
N HIS A 70 20.64 -74.67 -1.70
CA HIS A 70 20.49 -73.73 -2.80
C HIS A 70 19.61 -72.56 -2.35
N PHE A 71 20.02 -71.35 -2.73
CA PHE A 71 19.30 -70.13 -2.38
C PHE A 71 18.70 -69.50 -3.63
N LEU A 72 17.39 -69.35 -3.63
CA LEU A 72 16.65 -68.68 -4.67
C LEU A 72 16.29 -67.27 -4.23
N ARG A 73 16.73 -66.26 -4.99
CA ARG A 73 16.35 -64.86 -4.78
C ARG A 73 15.05 -64.56 -5.51
N LEU A 74 14.01 -64.24 -4.76
CA LEU A 74 12.70 -63.84 -5.24
C LEU A 74 12.52 -62.35 -5.02
N ASN A 75 12.12 -61.62 -6.06
CA ASN A 75 11.76 -60.20 -5.93
C ASN A 75 10.26 -60.09 -5.74
N LEU A 76 9.82 -59.81 -4.52
CA LEU A 76 8.42 -59.52 -4.25
C LEU A 76 8.09 -58.12 -4.76
N ILE A 77 7.07 -58.04 -5.60
CA ILE A 77 6.50 -56.79 -6.12
C ILE A 77 5.16 -56.50 -5.42
N ALA A 78 4.71 -55.24 -5.48
CA ALA A 78 3.41 -54.87 -4.94
C ALA A 78 2.26 -55.57 -5.68
N GLY A 79 1.18 -55.85 -4.96
CA GLY A 79 -0.03 -56.43 -5.54
C GLY A 79 -0.82 -55.44 -6.43
N PRO A 80 -1.95 -55.88 -7.00
CA PRO A 80 -2.85 -55.00 -7.75
C PRO A 80 -3.40 -53.87 -6.84
N PRO A 81 -3.65 -52.67 -7.39
CA PRO A 81 -4.22 -51.55 -6.63
C PRO A 81 -5.54 -51.90 -5.95
N ALA A 82 -5.61 -51.65 -4.65
CA ALA A 82 -6.80 -51.88 -3.83
C ALA A 82 -7.31 -50.60 -3.15
N LYS A 83 -6.46 -49.58 -2.96
CA LYS A 83 -6.83 -48.32 -2.30
C LYS A 83 -5.99 -47.13 -2.77
N LEU A 84 -6.45 -45.94 -2.45
CA LEU A 84 -5.76 -44.67 -2.71
C LEU A 84 -5.23 -44.09 -1.40
N VAL A 85 -3.97 -43.67 -1.38
CA VAL A 85 -3.35 -43.02 -0.22
C VAL A 85 -2.82 -41.65 -0.64
N LEU A 86 -3.02 -40.63 0.21
CA LEU A 86 -2.36 -39.34 0.03
C LEU A 86 -0.93 -39.40 0.55
N VAL A 87 0.01 -39.00 -0.30
CA VAL A 87 1.44 -38.94 0.04
C VAL A 87 1.69 -37.67 0.85
N ASP A 88 2.43 -37.78 1.96
CA ASP A 88 2.83 -36.67 2.86
C ASP A 88 1.69 -36.02 3.69
N TRP A 89 0.51 -36.66 3.71
CA TRP A 89 -0.65 -36.29 4.54
C TRP A 89 -0.97 -37.39 5.55
N THR A 90 -0.18 -37.48 6.61
CA THR A 90 -0.27 -38.55 7.63
C THR A 90 -1.29 -38.28 8.76
N GLU A 91 -1.92 -37.10 8.78
CA GLU A 91 -2.78 -36.61 9.88
C GLU A 91 -4.16 -36.15 9.40
N LEU A 92 -4.85 -36.99 8.62
CA LEU A 92 -6.20 -36.67 8.11
C LEU A 92 -7.31 -36.81 9.16
N GLU A 93 -6.97 -37.12 10.42
CA GLU A 93 -7.94 -37.18 11.53
C GLU A 93 -8.45 -35.78 11.94
N ASN A 94 -7.61 -34.76 11.81
CA ASN A 94 -7.95 -33.37 12.12
C ASN A 94 -8.26 -32.55 10.84
N PRO A 95 -9.18 -31.56 10.90
CA PRO A 95 -9.42 -30.66 9.78
C PRO A 95 -8.17 -29.84 9.43
N VAL A 96 -7.84 -29.78 8.13
CA VAL A 96 -6.75 -28.98 7.59
C VAL A 96 -7.19 -27.52 7.53
N SER A 97 -6.51 -26.63 8.26
CA SER A 97 -6.82 -25.20 8.22
C SER A 97 -6.37 -24.57 6.89
N VAL A 98 -7.24 -23.83 6.23
CA VAL A 98 -6.98 -23.18 4.94
C VAL A 98 -7.52 -21.76 4.98
N ILE A 99 -6.73 -20.78 4.55
CA ILE A 99 -7.20 -19.40 4.40
C ILE A 99 -7.87 -19.25 3.04
N ASN A 100 -9.07 -18.65 3.02
CA ASN A 100 -9.84 -18.43 1.79
C ASN A 100 -9.00 -17.72 0.71
N GLY A 101 -8.89 -18.31 -0.47
CA GLY A 101 -8.14 -17.76 -1.61
C GLY A 101 -6.62 -17.96 -1.54
N LYS A 102 -6.08 -18.63 -0.53
CA LYS A 102 -4.65 -19.00 -0.46
C LYS A 102 -4.40 -20.44 -0.92
N GLU A 103 -3.14 -20.72 -1.21
CA GLU A 103 -2.66 -22.04 -1.63
C GLU A 103 -2.51 -22.99 -0.44
N LEU A 104 -2.79 -24.28 -0.67
CA LEU A 104 -2.53 -25.33 0.31
C LEU A 104 -1.03 -25.42 0.64
N GLN A 105 -0.70 -25.74 1.89
CA GLN A 105 0.70 -25.85 2.33
C GLN A 105 1.50 -26.97 1.65
N LYS A 106 0.80 -28.02 1.21
CA LYS A 106 1.37 -29.19 0.56
C LYS A 106 0.61 -29.51 -0.72
N PRO A 107 1.28 -30.06 -1.75
CA PRO A 107 0.60 -30.56 -2.93
C PRO A 107 -0.28 -31.78 -2.58
N LEU A 108 -1.34 -31.99 -3.37
CA LEU A 108 -2.15 -33.19 -3.27
C LEU A 108 -1.62 -34.24 -4.26
N ILE A 109 -0.90 -35.23 -3.72
CA ILE A 109 -0.35 -36.35 -4.47
C ILE A 109 -1.03 -37.63 -4.00
N VAL A 110 -1.63 -38.36 -4.94
CA VAL A 110 -2.33 -39.62 -4.69
C VAL A 110 -1.47 -40.78 -5.19
N GLN A 111 -1.26 -41.78 -4.35
CA GLN A 111 -0.56 -43.03 -4.67
C GLN A 111 -1.55 -44.20 -4.72
N LEU A 112 -1.47 -45.00 -5.77
CA LEU A 112 -2.09 -46.32 -5.81
C LEU A 112 -1.35 -47.26 -4.86
N CYS A 113 -2.08 -47.92 -3.97
CA CYS A 113 -1.54 -48.91 -3.06
C CYS A 113 -2.29 -50.23 -3.16
N ASP A 114 -1.58 -51.34 -2.97
CA ASP A 114 -2.19 -52.64 -2.76
C ASP A 114 -2.90 -52.72 -1.39
N GLN A 115 -3.52 -53.87 -1.10
CA GLN A 115 -4.25 -54.09 0.16
C GLN A 115 -3.37 -53.92 1.41
N TRP A 116 -2.05 -54.05 1.27
CA TRP A 116 -1.06 -53.95 2.35
C TRP A 116 -0.34 -52.60 2.42
N ASN A 117 -0.85 -51.56 1.74
CA ASN A 117 -0.25 -50.22 1.65
C ASN A 117 1.06 -50.14 0.84
N ASN A 118 1.39 -51.17 0.04
CA ASN A 118 2.58 -51.09 -0.80
C ASN A 118 2.27 -50.28 -2.07
N PRO A 119 3.15 -49.35 -2.50
CA PRO A 119 2.97 -48.60 -3.75
C PRO A 119 2.88 -49.53 -4.95
N SER A 120 1.79 -49.41 -5.72
CA SER A 120 1.54 -50.18 -6.93
C SER A 120 1.82 -49.33 -8.17
N SER A 121 2.59 -49.84 -9.13
CA SER A 121 3.14 -49.10 -10.28
C SER A 121 2.24 -49.13 -11.52
N GLU A 122 0.93 -48.94 -11.35
CA GLU A 122 -0.02 -49.00 -12.46
C GLU A 122 -0.21 -47.61 -13.12
N PRO A 123 0.22 -47.42 -14.38
CA PRO A 123 0.03 -46.17 -15.10
C PRO A 123 -1.40 -46.00 -15.63
N ASP A 124 -1.74 -44.79 -16.05
CA ASP A 124 -2.96 -44.45 -16.79
C ASP A 124 -4.30 -44.66 -16.03
N VAL A 125 -4.26 -44.89 -14.72
CA VAL A 125 -5.47 -45.00 -13.89
C VAL A 125 -6.06 -43.62 -13.64
N LYS A 126 -7.33 -43.43 -14.03
CA LYS A 126 -8.06 -42.16 -13.88
C LYS A 126 -8.44 -41.91 -12.42
N ILE A 127 -7.91 -40.83 -11.86
CA ILE A 127 -8.24 -40.32 -10.52
C ILE A 127 -9.15 -39.09 -10.66
N ASN A 128 -10.31 -39.14 -10.00
CA ASN A 128 -11.28 -38.05 -9.95
C ASN A 128 -11.27 -37.38 -8.57
N LEU A 129 -11.29 -36.05 -8.56
CA LEU A 129 -11.48 -35.25 -7.35
C LEU A 129 -12.95 -34.93 -7.13
N LEU A 130 -13.51 -35.37 -6.01
CA LEU A 130 -14.85 -35.03 -5.53
C LEU A 130 -14.76 -33.91 -4.50
N LYS A 131 -15.65 -32.91 -4.64
CA LYS A 131 -15.69 -31.71 -3.81
C LYS A 131 -17.13 -31.30 -3.50
N ALA A 132 -17.33 -30.56 -2.42
CA ALA A 132 -18.61 -29.91 -2.13
C ALA A 132 -18.95 -28.83 -3.18
N GLY A 133 -20.24 -28.54 -3.38
CA GLY A 133 -20.72 -27.63 -4.42
C GLY A 133 -20.27 -26.17 -4.24
N ASN A 134 -20.18 -25.72 -2.99
CA ASN A 134 -19.72 -24.39 -2.57
C ASN A 134 -18.19 -24.23 -2.54
N LEU A 135 -17.43 -25.31 -2.79
CA LEU A 135 -15.97 -25.32 -2.79
C LEU A 135 -15.43 -25.11 -4.21
N LYS A 136 -14.76 -23.99 -4.46
CA LYS A 136 -14.05 -23.70 -5.72
C LYS A 136 -12.56 -24.00 -5.55
N ILE A 137 -11.99 -24.64 -6.56
CA ILE A 137 -10.60 -25.12 -6.55
C ILE A 137 -9.92 -24.62 -7.83
N ILE A 138 -8.72 -24.06 -7.68
CA ILE A 138 -7.91 -23.56 -8.79
C ILE A 138 -6.53 -24.25 -8.71
N PRO A 139 -6.04 -24.87 -9.80
CA PRO A 139 -6.66 -25.02 -11.13
C PRO A 139 -7.87 -25.97 -11.16
N SER A 140 -8.78 -25.78 -12.13
CA SER A 140 -10.06 -26.49 -12.22
C SER A 140 -9.99 -27.90 -12.81
N ASN A 141 -8.82 -28.37 -13.26
CA ASN A 141 -8.67 -29.68 -13.87
C ASN A 141 -8.78 -30.78 -12.79
N GLN A 142 -9.93 -31.45 -12.74
CA GLN A 142 -10.30 -32.38 -11.66
C GLN A 142 -10.03 -33.86 -11.99
N GLN A 143 -9.37 -34.13 -13.12
CA GLN A 143 -9.07 -35.47 -13.58
C GLN A 143 -7.58 -35.60 -13.92
N HIS A 144 -6.89 -36.48 -13.21
CA HIS A 144 -5.50 -36.83 -13.47
C HIS A 144 -5.37 -38.32 -13.72
N LYS A 145 -4.34 -38.70 -14.47
CA LYS A 145 -3.95 -40.10 -14.67
C LYS A 145 -2.71 -40.40 -13.85
N THR A 146 -2.55 -41.65 -13.43
CA THR A 146 -1.34 -42.09 -12.74
C THR A 146 -0.14 -42.20 -13.69
N ASP A 147 1.04 -41.89 -13.17
CA ASP A 147 2.32 -42.08 -13.84
C ASP A 147 2.80 -43.55 -13.77
N GLU A 148 3.99 -43.82 -14.31
CA GLU A 148 4.64 -45.15 -14.31
C GLU A 148 4.86 -45.73 -12.89
N ASN A 149 4.76 -44.90 -11.85
CA ASN A 149 4.89 -45.31 -10.44
C ASN A 149 3.53 -45.38 -9.72
N GLY A 150 2.43 -45.28 -10.46
CA GLY A 150 1.07 -45.29 -9.92
C GLY A 150 0.71 -44.03 -9.13
N ARG A 151 1.35 -42.88 -9.43
CA ARG A 151 1.09 -41.59 -8.74
C ARG A 151 0.35 -40.61 -9.62
N ALA A 152 -0.60 -39.89 -9.03
CA ALA A 152 -1.27 -38.76 -9.66
C ALA A 152 -1.01 -37.48 -8.85
N ASN A 153 -0.40 -36.48 -9.47
CA ASN A 153 -0.07 -35.21 -8.83
C ASN A 153 -1.05 -34.11 -9.27
N PHE A 154 -1.84 -33.61 -8.33
CA PHE A 154 -2.79 -32.51 -8.54
C PHE A 154 -2.17 -31.13 -8.23
N GLY A 155 -0.90 -31.10 -7.82
CA GLY A 155 -0.16 -29.89 -7.49
C GLY A 155 -0.66 -29.22 -6.22
N VAL A 156 -0.27 -27.96 -6.06
CA VAL A 156 -0.74 -27.09 -4.97
C VAL A 156 -2.02 -26.40 -5.43
N LEU A 157 -3.11 -26.67 -4.72
CA LEU A 157 -4.43 -26.13 -5.05
C LEU A 157 -4.71 -24.88 -4.24
N ARG A 158 -5.40 -23.91 -4.85
CA ARG A 158 -5.97 -22.75 -4.18
C ARG A 158 -7.44 -22.97 -3.92
N ILE A 159 -7.84 -22.84 -2.65
CA ILE A 159 -9.19 -23.14 -2.19
C ILE A 159 -9.97 -21.84 -2.00
N HIS A 160 -11.18 -21.79 -2.55
CA HIS A 160 -12.14 -20.70 -2.30
C HIS A 160 -13.46 -21.28 -1.82
N ALA A 161 -13.87 -20.94 -0.61
CA ALA A 161 -15.11 -21.42 -0.02
C ALA A 161 -15.62 -20.44 1.06
N PRO A 162 -16.92 -20.47 1.40
CA PRO A 162 -17.42 -19.83 2.61
C PRO A 162 -16.68 -20.31 3.86
N TRP A 163 -16.63 -19.50 4.92
CA TRP A 163 -16.10 -19.93 6.22
C TRP A 163 -16.83 -21.20 6.69
N GLY A 164 -16.05 -22.20 7.09
CA GLY A 164 -16.55 -23.42 7.75
C GLY A 164 -15.81 -24.67 7.31
N GLU A 165 -16.36 -25.83 7.68
CA GLU A 165 -15.82 -27.12 7.27
C GLU A 165 -16.31 -27.54 5.88
N HIS A 166 -15.37 -27.99 5.04
CA HIS A 166 -15.62 -28.50 3.69
C HIS A 166 -14.87 -29.82 3.47
N THR A 167 -15.36 -30.68 2.58
CA THR A 167 -14.75 -31.99 2.33
C THR A 167 -14.24 -32.15 0.90
N LEU A 168 -13.10 -32.81 0.76
CA LEU A 168 -12.51 -33.26 -0.50
C LEU A 168 -12.26 -34.77 -0.44
N GLN A 169 -12.50 -35.47 -1.54
CA GLN A 169 -12.23 -36.91 -1.63
C GLN A 169 -11.73 -37.28 -3.03
N PHE A 170 -10.74 -38.17 -3.10
CA PHE A 170 -10.31 -38.76 -4.36
C PHE A 170 -10.94 -40.15 -4.55
N LYS A 171 -11.37 -40.43 -5.79
CA LYS A 171 -11.85 -41.76 -6.20
C LYS A 171 -11.26 -42.17 -7.53
N ALA A 172 -11.03 -43.47 -7.68
CA ALA A 172 -10.60 -44.07 -8.93
C ALA A 172 -11.39 -45.35 -9.22
N THR A 173 -11.37 -45.80 -10.47
CA THR A 173 -11.95 -47.08 -10.85
C THR A 173 -10.87 -47.90 -11.55
N TYR A 174 -10.61 -49.09 -11.04
CA TYR A 174 -9.61 -50.01 -11.56
C TYR A 174 -10.20 -51.43 -11.56
N ASN A 175 -10.15 -52.12 -12.70
CA ASN A 175 -10.70 -53.47 -12.88
C ASN A 175 -12.13 -53.67 -12.32
N LYS A 176 -13.03 -52.71 -12.61
CA LYS A 176 -14.43 -52.65 -12.13
C LYS A 176 -14.59 -52.48 -10.61
N ASN A 177 -13.50 -52.31 -9.85
CA ASN A 177 -13.52 -51.96 -8.44
C ASN A 177 -13.33 -50.47 -8.24
N THR A 178 -14.04 -49.88 -7.27
CA THR A 178 -13.84 -48.48 -6.86
C THR A 178 -12.74 -48.41 -5.81
N LEU A 179 -11.68 -47.65 -6.11
CA LEU A 179 -10.62 -47.36 -5.16
C LEU A 179 -10.96 -46.06 -4.43
N ASN A 180 -11.07 -46.13 -3.11
CA ASN A 180 -11.39 -44.98 -2.27
C ASN A 180 -10.15 -44.42 -1.59
N CYS A 181 -10.15 -43.10 -1.43
CA CYS A 181 -9.19 -42.35 -0.62
C CYS A 181 -9.88 -41.88 0.67
N PRO A 182 -9.14 -41.74 1.79
CA PRO A 182 -9.64 -41.06 2.99
C PRO A 182 -10.20 -39.66 2.66
N VAL A 183 -11.22 -39.23 3.39
CA VAL A 183 -11.84 -37.91 3.22
C VAL A 183 -10.94 -36.85 3.84
N ILE A 184 -10.60 -35.82 3.07
CA ILE A 184 -9.88 -34.65 3.56
C ILE A 184 -10.92 -33.64 4.06
N ARG A 185 -10.85 -33.30 5.35
CA ARG A 185 -11.64 -32.21 5.95
C ARG A 185 -10.81 -30.93 5.90
N LEU A 186 -11.36 -29.87 5.30
CA LEU A 186 -10.78 -28.54 5.27
C LEU A 186 -11.58 -27.63 6.20
N ASN A 187 -10.91 -26.86 7.06
CA ASN A 187 -11.51 -25.77 7.81
C ASN A 187 -11.11 -24.44 7.16
N VAL A 188 -12.02 -23.80 6.44
CA VAL A 188 -11.74 -22.56 5.71
C VAL A 188 -11.93 -21.37 6.64
N GLN A 189 -10.85 -20.62 6.85
CA GLN A 189 -10.80 -19.42 7.67
C GLN A 189 -10.84 -18.15 6.79
N PRO A 190 -11.44 -17.05 7.29
CA PRO A 190 -11.42 -15.77 6.59
C PRO A 190 -9.99 -15.22 6.47
N ASP A 191 -9.68 -14.52 5.38
CA ASP A 191 -8.36 -13.93 5.18
C ASP A 191 -8.22 -12.61 5.96
N PRO A 192 -7.35 -12.54 6.99
CA PRO A 192 -7.18 -11.34 7.80
C PRO A 192 -6.54 -10.16 7.05
N GLU A 193 -5.93 -10.41 5.88
CA GLU A 193 -5.28 -9.38 5.06
C GLU A 193 -6.11 -8.97 3.84
N ARG A 194 -7.21 -9.68 3.56
CA ARG A 194 -8.06 -9.37 2.41
C ARG A 194 -9.06 -8.27 2.76
N PRO A 195 -8.97 -7.07 2.14
CA PRO A 195 -9.90 -5.98 2.38
C PRO A 195 -11.29 -6.31 1.80
N VAL A 196 -12.34 -6.08 2.59
CA VAL A 196 -13.74 -6.36 2.18
C VAL A 196 -14.66 -5.15 2.24
N HIS A 197 -14.48 -4.24 3.20
CA HIS A 197 -15.24 -2.99 3.26
C HIS A 197 -14.47 -1.88 3.98
N LEU A 198 -14.91 -0.64 3.79
CA LEU A 198 -14.41 0.54 4.50
C LEU A 198 -15.39 0.92 5.60
N ASN A 199 -14.87 1.16 6.79
CA ASN A 199 -15.64 1.71 7.90
C ASN A 199 -15.29 3.19 8.09
N VAL A 200 -16.31 4.04 8.11
CA VAL A 200 -16.18 5.50 8.19
C VAL A 200 -16.85 5.99 9.46
N LYS A 201 -16.09 6.66 10.33
CA LYS A 201 -16.57 7.29 11.55
C LYS A 201 -16.43 8.80 11.43
N TYR A 202 -17.50 9.52 11.76
CA TYR A 202 -17.56 10.98 11.77
C TYR A 202 -18.69 11.43 12.70
N ASP A 203 -18.74 12.71 13.03
CA ASP A 203 -19.86 13.28 13.78
C ASP A 203 -21.07 13.47 12.84
N THR A 204 -22.08 12.61 13.00
CA THR A 204 -23.32 12.65 12.21
C THR A 204 -24.27 13.76 12.63
N ASN A 205 -24.05 14.37 13.80
CA ASN A 205 -24.90 15.44 14.33
C ASN A 205 -24.35 16.84 14.00
N ALA A 206 -23.19 16.92 13.37
CA ALA A 206 -22.59 18.17 12.97
C ALA A 206 -23.43 18.86 11.89
N THR A 207 -23.80 20.12 12.14
CA THR A 207 -24.43 20.99 11.14
C THR A 207 -23.41 21.42 10.10
N LEU A 208 -23.68 21.15 8.83
CA LEU A 208 -22.76 21.41 7.73
C LEU A 208 -23.13 22.72 7.05
N VAL A 209 -22.46 23.80 7.46
CA VAL A 209 -22.73 25.15 6.98
C VAL A 209 -21.83 25.49 5.80
N ALA A 210 -22.37 26.20 4.80
CA ALA A 210 -21.66 26.60 3.60
C ALA A 210 -20.35 27.35 3.91
N GLY A 211 -19.25 26.92 3.31
CA GLY A 211 -17.93 27.53 3.52
C GLY A 211 -17.25 27.23 4.86
N ASN A 212 -17.88 26.48 5.77
CA ASN A 212 -17.23 25.99 6.99
C ASN A 212 -16.37 24.75 6.71
N THR A 213 -15.81 24.16 7.77
CA THR A 213 -15.01 22.93 7.71
C THR A 213 -15.86 21.72 8.10
N PHE A 214 -15.72 20.62 7.35
CA PHE A 214 -16.32 19.33 7.68
C PHE A 214 -15.84 18.80 9.05
N PRO A 215 -16.65 17.97 9.74
CA PRO A 215 -16.16 17.17 10.85
C PRO A 215 -15.04 16.23 10.38
N ASP A 216 -14.17 15.82 11.30
CA ASP A 216 -13.09 14.89 11.01
C ASP A 216 -13.67 13.52 10.61
N PHE A 217 -13.33 13.06 9.40
CA PHE A 217 -13.64 11.69 8.97
C PHE A 217 -12.48 10.74 9.29
N ILE A 218 -12.81 9.64 9.97
CA ILE A 218 -11.88 8.58 10.37
C ILE A 218 -12.24 7.30 9.62
N ILE A 219 -11.33 6.84 8.78
CA ILE A 219 -11.53 5.70 7.88
C ILE A 219 -10.67 4.54 8.37
N SER A 220 -11.24 3.34 8.39
CA SER A 220 -10.51 2.09 8.64
C SER A 220 -10.87 1.06 7.57
N VAL A 221 -9.86 0.28 7.16
CA VAL A 221 -10.06 -0.79 6.17
C VAL A 221 -10.27 -2.10 6.92
N ILE A 222 -11.43 -2.73 6.71
CA ILE A 222 -11.81 -3.94 7.42
C ILE A 222 -11.55 -5.16 6.52
N SER A 223 -10.92 -6.19 7.09
CA SER A 223 -10.65 -7.44 6.40
C SER A 223 -11.80 -8.43 6.47
N GLU A 224 -11.72 -9.50 5.68
CA GLU A 224 -12.71 -10.60 5.70
C GLU A 224 -12.85 -11.25 7.09
N ALA A 225 -11.83 -11.11 7.95
CA ALA A 225 -11.84 -11.58 9.33
C ALA A 225 -12.33 -10.52 10.34
N ASP A 226 -12.99 -9.45 9.88
CA ASP A 226 -13.47 -8.31 10.67
C ASP A 226 -12.39 -7.59 11.48
N ASN A 227 -11.13 -7.69 11.04
CA ASN A 227 -10.00 -6.99 11.66
C ASN A 227 -9.65 -5.72 10.88
N ILE A 228 -9.12 -4.71 11.58
CA ILE A 228 -8.57 -3.51 10.93
C ILE A 228 -7.23 -3.86 10.30
N ILE A 229 -7.12 -3.69 8.97
CA ILE A 229 -5.88 -3.91 8.23
C ILE A 229 -4.92 -2.76 8.51
N LYS A 230 -3.72 -3.12 8.98
CA LYS A 230 -2.63 -2.17 9.29
C LYS A 230 -1.65 -2.08 8.11
N ASN A 231 -0.79 -1.06 8.10
CA ASN A 231 0.28 -0.84 7.11
C ASN A 231 -0.20 -0.52 5.68
N ILE A 232 -1.40 0.06 5.53
CA ILE A 232 -1.86 0.59 4.25
C ILE A 232 -1.28 1.99 4.04
N SER A 233 -0.80 2.27 2.82
CA SER A 233 -0.30 3.60 2.46
C SER A 233 -1.44 4.62 2.41
N PRO A 234 -1.31 5.82 3.01
CA PRO A 234 -2.34 6.85 2.93
C PRO A 234 -2.64 7.33 1.49
N GLY A 235 -1.65 7.24 0.59
CA GLY A 235 -1.77 7.72 -0.79
C GLY A 235 -2.71 6.89 -1.69
N ILE A 236 -3.22 5.76 -1.21
CA ILE A 236 -4.17 4.90 -1.93
C ILE A 236 -5.59 4.94 -1.34
N ILE A 237 -5.84 5.85 -0.40
CA ILE A 237 -7.17 6.15 0.15
C ILE A 237 -7.51 7.60 -0.17
N TYR A 238 -8.68 7.81 -0.76
CA TYR A 238 -9.13 9.14 -1.17
C TYR A 238 -10.63 9.31 -0.94
N MET A 239 -11.02 10.56 -0.76
CA MET A 239 -12.41 10.99 -0.57
C MET A 239 -12.90 11.61 -1.88
N LYS A 240 -14.07 11.21 -2.33
CA LYS A 240 -14.77 11.76 -3.51
C LYS A 240 -15.99 12.54 -3.05
N MET A 241 -16.19 13.73 -3.60
CA MET A 241 -17.34 14.58 -3.31
C MET A 241 -17.96 15.12 -4.60
N TRP A 242 -19.29 15.13 -4.66
CA TRP A 242 -20.07 15.67 -5.78
C TRP A 242 -21.43 16.19 -5.34
N GLU A 243 -22.05 17.01 -6.19
CA GLU A 243 -23.41 17.53 -6.02
C GLU A 243 -24.45 16.48 -6.45
N GLY A 244 -25.51 16.31 -5.63
CA GLY A 244 -26.59 15.36 -5.85
C GLY A 244 -26.38 13.97 -5.21
N SER A 245 -27.43 13.14 -5.24
CA SER A 245 -27.52 11.92 -4.41
C SER A 245 -27.43 10.58 -5.17
N ARG A 246 -27.47 10.55 -6.51
CA ARG A 246 -27.80 9.30 -7.23
C ARG A 246 -26.68 8.66 -8.05
N THR A 247 -25.77 9.43 -8.65
CA THR A 247 -24.72 8.89 -9.52
C THR A 247 -23.45 9.70 -9.44
N VAL A 248 -22.31 9.03 -9.30
CA VAL A 248 -20.97 9.63 -9.33
C VAL A 248 -20.74 10.25 -10.72
N PRO A 249 -20.57 11.58 -10.85
CA PRO A 249 -20.25 12.22 -12.12
C PRO A 249 -18.85 11.83 -12.62
N GLN A 250 -18.49 12.15 -13.88
CA GLN A 250 -17.11 11.98 -14.34
C GLN A 250 -16.14 13.01 -13.72
N ASN A 251 -16.64 14.20 -13.36
CA ASN A 251 -15.85 15.28 -12.77
C ASN A 251 -16.12 15.36 -11.26
N VAL A 252 -15.40 14.56 -10.49
CA VAL A 252 -15.57 14.45 -9.03
C VAL A 252 -14.42 15.13 -8.31
N THR A 253 -14.73 15.97 -7.33
CA THR A 253 -13.71 16.55 -6.47
C THR A 253 -13.12 15.46 -5.60
N THR A 254 -11.80 15.25 -5.72
CA THR A 254 -11.09 14.20 -5.00
C THR A 254 -10.12 14.80 -3.99
N TYR A 255 -10.22 14.38 -2.74
CA TYR A 255 -9.34 14.80 -1.66
C TYR A 255 -8.45 13.63 -1.23
N VAL A 256 -7.21 13.95 -0.88
CA VAL A 256 -6.23 12.98 -0.38
C VAL A 256 -6.28 12.93 1.15
N CYS A 257 -5.97 11.75 1.70
CA CYS A 257 -5.82 11.53 3.13
C CYS A 257 -4.80 12.48 3.76
N THR A 258 -5.15 13.07 4.90
CA THR A 258 -4.34 14.04 5.64
C THR A 258 -3.74 13.42 6.90
N LYS A 259 -3.22 12.19 6.79
CA LYS A 259 -2.60 11.48 7.90
C LYS A 259 -1.27 12.13 8.29
N THR A 260 -1.07 12.39 9.58
CA THR A 260 0.19 12.91 10.15
C THR A 260 1.03 11.78 10.76
N ASN A 261 2.29 12.05 11.12
CA ASN A 261 3.18 11.04 11.70
C ASN A 261 2.75 10.58 13.11
N ASP A 262 1.95 11.39 13.81
CA ASP A 262 1.48 11.11 15.18
C ASP A 262 0.15 10.32 15.20
N ASP A 263 -0.48 10.15 14.04
CA ASP A 263 -1.75 9.44 13.91
C ASP A 263 -1.58 7.92 13.99
N ASP A 264 -2.54 7.22 14.61
CA ASP A 264 -2.54 5.75 14.66
C ASP A 264 -2.40 5.15 13.26
N SER A 265 -1.40 4.29 13.10
CA SER A 265 -1.13 3.52 11.88
C SER A 265 -2.35 2.78 11.30
N SER A 266 -3.35 2.49 12.14
CA SER A 266 -4.56 1.72 11.82
C SER A 266 -5.69 2.54 11.17
N PHE A 267 -5.67 3.88 11.31
CA PHE A 267 -6.74 4.76 10.82
C PHE A 267 -6.25 5.80 9.80
N PHE A 268 -7.17 6.29 8.98
CA PHE A 268 -6.93 7.31 7.98
C PHE A 268 -7.82 8.50 8.25
N TYR A 269 -7.24 9.70 8.21
CA TYR A 269 -7.93 10.91 8.62
C TYR A 269 -8.12 11.84 7.42
N PHE A 270 -9.29 12.45 7.32
CA PHE A 270 -9.58 13.56 6.42
C PHE A 270 -10.04 14.73 7.28
N ARG A 271 -9.09 15.61 7.58
CA ARG A 271 -9.28 16.80 8.43
C ARG A 271 -9.27 18.06 7.57
N GLN A 272 -9.86 19.12 8.10
CA GLN A 272 -9.80 20.47 7.53
C GLN A 272 -10.25 20.52 6.06
N LYS A 273 -11.30 19.76 5.72
CA LYS A 273 -11.90 19.78 4.38
C LYS A 273 -13.03 20.80 4.40
N MET A 274 -13.10 21.64 3.37
CA MET A 274 -14.12 22.69 3.28
C MET A 274 -15.45 22.12 2.82
N VAL A 275 -16.53 22.50 3.50
CA VAL A 275 -17.91 22.31 3.05
C VAL A 275 -18.13 23.18 1.81
N PRO A 276 -18.86 22.70 0.78
CA PRO A 276 -19.20 23.51 -0.39
C PRO A 276 -19.80 24.88 -0.02
N GLU A 277 -19.45 25.92 -0.78
CA GLU A 277 -19.95 27.29 -0.55
C GLU A 277 -21.41 27.49 -0.97
N LYS A 278 -21.96 26.56 -1.77
CA LYS A 278 -23.35 26.61 -2.21
C LYS A 278 -24.21 25.66 -1.40
N VAL A 279 -25.38 26.14 -1.03
CA VAL A 279 -26.43 25.33 -0.40
C VAL A 279 -26.97 24.30 -1.40
N GLY A 280 -27.16 23.08 -0.92
CA GLY A 280 -27.72 21.99 -1.71
C GLY A 280 -27.39 20.62 -1.14
N THR A 281 -27.87 19.59 -1.82
CA THR A 281 -27.61 18.19 -1.49
C THR A 281 -26.28 17.76 -2.09
N TYR A 282 -25.37 17.25 -1.26
CA TYR A 282 -24.07 16.73 -1.69
C TYR A 282 -23.86 15.30 -1.21
N SER A 283 -22.92 14.62 -1.85
CA SER A 283 -22.55 13.25 -1.49
C SER A 283 -21.04 13.12 -1.35
N ILE A 284 -20.63 12.37 -0.33
CA ILE A 284 -19.25 11.94 -0.10
C ILE A 284 -19.17 10.42 -0.18
N GLN A 285 -18.10 9.92 -0.79
CA GLN A 285 -17.74 8.50 -0.75
C GLN A 285 -16.24 8.33 -0.62
N PHE A 286 -15.83 7.42 0.25
CA PHE A 286 -14.43 7.07 0.44
C PHE A 286 -14.07 5.87 -0.40
N ALA A 287 -12.87 5.86 -0.94
CA ALA A 287 -12.41 4.81 -1.83
C ALA A 287 -10.99 4.40 -1.48
N PHE A 288 -10.74 3.09 -1.57
CA PHE A 288 -9.47 2.44 -1.33
C PHE A 288 -9.04 1.64 -2.56
N ALA A 289 -7.91 2.01 -3.16
CA ALA A 289 -7.35 1.31 -4.30
C ALA A 289 -6.53 0.10 -3.84
N ILE A 290 -7.09 -1.10 -3.97
CA ILE A 290 -6.41 -2.36 -3.65
C ILE A 290 -5.31 -2.63 -4.69
N ASP A 291 -5.64 -2.40 -5.98
CA ASP A 291 -4.71 -2.42 -7.09
C ASP A 291 -5.16 -1.42 -8.18
N LYS A 292 -4.60 -1.51 -9.39
CA LYS A 292 -4.93 -0.58 -10.50
C LYS A 292 -6.36 -0.72 -11.03
N ILE A 293 -7.03 -1.83 -10.73
CA ILE A 293 -8.31 -2.24 -11.30
C ILE A 293 -9.37 -2.35 -10.21
N ASN A 294 -9.00 -2.83 -9.02
CA ASN A 294 -9.90 -3.08 -7.91
C ASN A 294 -9.89 -1.92 -6.92
N ILE A 295 -11.03 -1.23 -6.84
CA ILE A 295 -11.28 -0.15 -5.90
C ILE A 295 -12.45 -0.55 -5.01
N LEU A 296 -12.22 -0.48 -3.69
CA LEU A 296 -13.23 -0.69 -2.68
C LEU A 296 -13.82 0.66 -2.27
N ASN A 297 -15.14 0.79 -2.30
CA ASN A 297 -15.84 2.02 -1.94
C ASN A 297 -16.59 1.86 -0.62
N SER A 298 -16.68 2.92 0.17
CA SER A 298 -17.56 3.00 1.34
C SER A 298 -19.01 3.16 0.90
N GLU A 299 -19.92 3.06 1.87
CA GLU A 299 -21.27 3.59 1.71
C GLU A 299 -21.21 5.10 1.39
N GLN A 300 -22.22 5.55 0.65
CA GLN A 300 -22.36 6.95 0.25
C GLN A 300 -22.98 7.73 1.41
N ILE A 301 -22.31 8.80 1.81
CA ILE A 301 -22.79 9.75 2.82
C ILE A 301 -23.46 10.89 2.07
N VAL A 302 -24.78 10.99 2.18
CA VAL A 302 -25.56 12.10 1.62
C VAL A 302 -25.79 13.12 2.72
N PHE A 303 -25.55 14.39 2.43
CA PHE A 303 -25.73 15.48 3.38
C PHE A 303 -26.29 16.73 2.69
N GLU A 304 -26.96 17.54 3.49
CA GLU A 304 -27.45 18.86 3.08
C GLU A 304 -26.51 19.91 3.62
N VAL A 305 -26.14 20.87 2.78
CA VAL A 305 -25.37 22.04 3.18
C VAL A 305 -26.34 23.15 3.55
N GLU A 306 -26.24 23.66 4.77
CA GLU A 306 -27.05 24.76 5.28
C GLU A 306 -26.43 26.12 4.92
N PRO A 307 -27.25 27.18 4.73
CA PRO A 307 -26.75 28.54 4.53
C PRO A 307 -25.92 29.01 5.73
N ASN A 308 -24.93 29.87 5.47
CA ASN A 308 -24.15 30.48 6.54
C ASN A 308 -24.91 31.64 7.21
N GLU A 309 -24.26 32.28 8.19
CA GLU A 309 -24.85 33.37 8.95
C GLU A 309 -25.27 34.53 8.01
N PRO A 310 -26.41 35.17 8.28
CA PRO A 310 -26.83 36.41 7.63
C PRO A 310 -25.74 37.48 7.61
N THR A 311 -25.35 37.97 6.43
CA THR A 311 -24.36 39.05 6.29
C THR A 311 -24.90 40.28 5.57
N GLN A 312 -25.75 40.09 4.55
CA GLN A 312 -26.14 41.16 3.64
C GLN A 312 -27.58 41.03 3.14
N LEU A 313 -28.20 42.17 2.83
CA LEU A 313 -29.48 42.23 2.13
C LEU A 313 -29.22 42.34 0.62
N MET A 314 -29.82 41.47 -0.18
CA MET A 314 -29.62 41.45 -1.64
C MET A 314 -30.95 41.23 -2.37
N PRO A 315 -31.11 41.75 -3.59
CA PRO A 315 -32.29 41.49 -4.39
C PRO A 315 -32.25 40.05 -4.92
N ARG A 316 -33.40 39.36 -4.87
CA ARG A 316 -33.55 38.01 -5.47
C ARG A 316 -33.32 38.05 -6.99
N ILE A 317 -33.77 39.12 -7.64
CA ILE A 317 -33.51 39.43 -9.04
C ILE A 317 -32.97 40.84 -9.09
N LEU A 318 -31.75 41.04 -9.61
CA LEU A 318 -31.13 42.35 -9.68
C LEU A 318 -32.00 43.31 -10.52
N PRO A 319 -32.59 44.36 -9.92
CA PRO A 319 -33.41 45.32 -10.64
C PRO A 319 -32.54 46.13 -11.60
N ASN A 320 -33.16 46.66 -12.65
CA ASN A 320 -32.50 47.65 -13.49
C ASN A 320 -32.38 48.97 -12.73
N THR A 321 -31.37 49.76 -13.09
CA THR A 321 -31.15 51.09 -12.53
C THR A 321 -32.31 52.01 -12.91
N PRO A 322 -33.09 52.47 -11.93
CA PRO A 322 -34.30 53.24 -12.21
C PRO A 322 -33.98 54.61 -12.78
N THR A 323 -34.85 55.07 -13.67
CA THR A 323 -34.85 56.46 -14.12
C THR A 323 -36.22 57.05 -13.82
N VAL A 324 -36.23 58.12 -13.04
CA VAL A 324 -37.46 58.74 -12.51
C VAL A 324 -37.50 60.21 -12.84
N SER A 325 -38.70 60.79 -12.82
CA SER A 325 -38.93 62.21 -13.04
C SER A 325 -39.94 62.77 -12.08
N ASN A 326 -39.95 64.09 -11.89
CA ASN A 326 -40.91 64.80 -11.05
C ASN A 326 -42.32 64.96 -11.68
N ALA A 327 -42.58 64.30 -12.81
CA ALA A 327 -43.84 64.36 -13.54
C ALA A 327 -45.04 63.81 -12.74
N GLN A 328 -46.26 64.23 -13.08
CA GLN A 328 -47.49 63.79 -12.38
C GLN A 328 -47.73 62.27 -12.50
N SER A 329 -47.37 61.67 -13.63
CA SER A 329 -47.59 60.24 -13.88
C SER A 329 -46.80 59.36 -12.91
N VAL A 330 -47.51 58.41 -12.27
CA VAL A 330 -46.98 57.46 -11.29
C VAL A 330 -45.87 56.59 -11.90
N GLY A 331 -46.07 56.10 -13.13
CA GLY A 331 -45.09 55.23 -13.80
C GLY A 331 -43.73 55.90 -14.01
N SER A 332 -43.72 57.22 -14.25
CA SER A 332 -42.48 58.00 -14.41
C SER A 332 -41.84 58.43 -13.08
N ARG A 333 -42.48 58.18 -11.93
CA ARG A 333 -41.97 58.43 -10.58
C ARG A 333 -41.59 57.15 -9.83
N THR A 334 -41.86 55.98 -10.42
CA THR A 334 -41.65 54.68 -9.77
C THR A 334 -40.17 54.35 -9.75
N LEU A 335 -39.60 54.20 -8.55
CA LEU A 335 -38.20 53.82 -8.31
C LEU A 335 -38.03 52.32 -8.51
N VAL A 336 -38.85 51.51 -7.85
CA VAL A 336 -38.80 50.05 -8.00
C VAL A 336 -40.21 49.50 -8.09
N LYS A 337 -40.35 48.44 -8.87
CA LYS A 337 -41.58 47.69 -9.04
C LYS A 337 -41.28 46.21 -8.91
N ASP A 338 -42.11 45.50 -8.16
CA ASP A 338 -42.01 44.06 -7.89
C ASP A 338 -40.60 43.64 -7.38
N LEU A 339 -40.04 44.41 -6.45
CA LEU A 339 -38.71 44.14 -5.89
C LEU A 339 -38.81 43.20 -4.68
N THR A 340 -38.20 42.03 -4.80
CA THR A 340 -38.02 41.11 -3.67
C THR A 340 -36.59 41.22 -3.15
N LEU A 341 -36.41 41.67 -1.90
CA LEU A 341 -35.13 41.61 -1.21
C LEU A 341 -35.12 40.41 -0.26
N VAL A 342 -33.99 39.73 -0.19
CA VAL A 342 -33.76 38.57 0.66
C VAL A 342 -32.46 38.74 1.43
N ILE A 343 -32.42 38.22 2.65
CA ILE A 343 -31.17 38.09 3.38
C ILE A 343 -30.35 36.97 2.75
N MET A 344 -29.08 37.27 2.50
CA MET A 344 -28.10 36.30 2.03
C MET A 344 -26.89 36.24 2.97
N ASP A 345 -26.22 35.09 2.96
CA ASP A 345 -24.91 34.92 3.58
C ASP A 345 -23.79 35.51 2.68
N GLU A 346 -22.54 35.39 3.12
CA GLU A 346 -21.37 35.86 2.36
C GLU A 346 -21.17 35.16 1.01
N TYR A 347 -21.71 33.93 0.88
CA TYR A 347 -21.63 33.10 -0.33
C TYR A 347 -22.86 33.25 -1.24
N LYS A 348 -23.75 34.21 -0.95
CA LYS A 348 -24.99 34.49 -1.68
C LYS A 348 -26.04 33.38 -1.59
N ASN A 349 -26.03 32.57 -0.55
CA ASN A 349 -27.13 31.66 -0.24
C ASN A 349 -28.21 32.38 0.56
N CYS A 350 -29.48 32.07 0.28
CA CYS A 350 -30.61 32.63 1.06
C CYS A 350 -30.58 32.10 2.50
N THR A 351 -30.66 32.99 3.49
CA THR A 351 -30.61 32.65 4.93
C THR A 351 -31.57 33.54 5.72
N GLY A 352 -31.65 33.34 7.05
CA GLY A 352 -32.47 34.18 7.94
C GLY A 352 -33.98 33.93 7.87
N ASN A 353 -34.41 32.70 7.60
CA ASN A 353 -35.84 32.31 7.55
C ASN A 353 -36.59 32.51 8.87
N ASP A 354 -35.85 32.69 9.97
CA ASP A 354 -36.28 32.93 11.34
C ASP A 354 -36.21 34.42 11.73
N LEU A 355 -35.73 35.30 10.84
CA LEU A 355 -35.57 36.73 11.10
C LEU A 355 -36.79 37.52 10.63
N ASP A 356 -37.33 38.32 11.55
CA ASP A 356 -38.43 39.26 11.34
C ASP A 356 -38.02 40.68 11.78
N GLY A 357 -38.56 41.69 11.11
CA GLY A 357 -38.20 43.08 11.38
C GLY A 357 -38.83 44.04 10.38
N LYS A 358 -38.11 45.10 10.03
CA LYS A 358 -38.51 46.05 8.99
C LYS A 358 -37.31 46.48 8.14
N ILE A 359 -37.58 46.80 6.87
CA ILE A 359 -36.61 47.46 5.99
C ILE A 359 -36.97 48.94 5.90
N ILE A 360 -36.01 49.81 6.14
CA ILE A 360 -36.14 51.26 6.02
C ILE A 360 -35.52 51.69 4.69
N ALA A 361 -36.34 52.07 3.73
CA ALA A 361 -35.92 52.65 2.48
C ALA A 361 -35.66 54.15 2.65
N LYS A 362 -34.52 54.64 2.17
CA LYS A 362 -34.16 56.06 2.19
C LYS A 362 -33.31 56.48 1.00
N ILE A 363 -33.38 57.75 0.65
CA ILE A 363 -32.64 58.30 -0.48
C ILE A 363 -31.45 59.10 0.05
N ARG A 364 -30.27 58.83 -0.49
CA ARG A 364 -29.05 59.59 -0.23
C ARG A 364 -28.52 60.15 -1.54
N SER A 365 -27.83 61.29 -1.47
CA SER A 365 -27.06 61.79 -2.61
C SER A 365 -25.78 60.97 -2.78
N SER A 366 -25.37 60.74 -4.02
CA SER A 366 -24.05 60.18 -4.37
C SER A 366 -22.89 61.11 -3.97
N THR A 367 -23.17 62.41 -3.77
CA THR A 367 -22.20 63.42 -3.32
C THR A 367 -22.77 64.25 -2.16
N ASP A 368 -22.00 64.43 -1.08
CA ASP A 368 -22.37 65.18 0.14
C ASP A 368 -22.71 66.67 -0.09
N LYS A 369 -22.63 67.15 -1.33
CA LYS A 369 -22.82 68.56 -1.72
C LYS A 369 -24.23 68.90 -2.20
N VAL A 370 -25.09 67.90 -2.45
CA VAL A 370 -26.45 68.12 -2.96
C VAL A 370 -27.45 68.16 -1.80
N LYS A 371 -28.08 69.32 -1.57
CA LYS A 371 -29.08 69.50 -0.50
C LYS A 371 -30.51 69.09 -0.91
N ASP A 372 -30.79 69.07 -2.21
CA ASP A 372 -32.10 68.74 -2.75
C ASP A 372 -32.21 67.23 -3.00
N ILE A 373 -32.67 66.50 -1.97
CA ILE A 373 -32.84 65.04 -2.01
C ILE A 373 -34.31 64.71 -2.35
N PRO A 374 -34.57 63.85 -3.34
CA PRO A 374 -35.92 63.39 -3.64
C PRO A 374 -36.64 62.76 -2.45
N LEU A 375 -37.94 63.01 -2.36
CA LEU A 375 -38.82 62.52 -1.30
C LEU A 375 -39.78 61.46 -1.83
N PHE A 376 -40.16 60.51 -0.98
CA PHE A 376 -41.13 59.49 -1.32
C PHE A 376 -42.56 60.04 -1.33
N GLN A 377 -43.47 59.28 -1.94
CA GLN A 377 -44.90 59.57 -1.95
C GLN A 377 -45.40 59.90 -0.53
N GLY A 378 -46.10 61.04 -0.37
CA GLY A 378 -46.46 61.57 0.96
C GLY A 378 -45.48 62.61 1.52
N LYS A 379 -44.42 62.96 0.77
CA LYS A 379 -43.36 63.92 1.16
C LYS A 379 -42.57 63.47 2.39
N THR A 380 -42.31 62.17 2.49
CA THR A 380 -41.47 61.57 3.53
C THR A 380 -40.06 61.33 3.02
N ASP A 381 -39.09 61.35 3.94
CA ASP A 381 -37.68 61.05 3.69
C ASP A 381 -37.35 59.55 3.77
N THR A 382 -38.24 58.79 4.41
CA THR A 382 -38.12 57.35 4.65
C THR A 382 -39.45 56.64 4.42
N VAL A 383 -39.38 55.37 4.04
CA VAL A 383 -40.53 54.45 3.93
C VAL A 383 -40.15 53.13 4.59
N GLU A 384 -41.04 52.59 5.42
CA GLU A 384 -40.82 51.32 6.11
C GLU A 384 -41.61 50.20 5.45
N PHE A 385 -40.97 49.05 5.25
CA PHE A 385 -41.59 47.84 4.74
C PHE A 385 -41.50 46.72 5.79
N PRO A 386 -42.60 46.01 6.08
CA PRO A 386 -42.55 44.85 6.95
C PRO A 386 -41.69 43.77 6.30
N PHE A 387 -40.85 43.14 7.11
CA PHE A 387 -39.89 42.11 6.68
C PHE A 387 -40.17 40.84 7.46
N HIS A 388 -40.42 39.72 6.77
CA HIS A 388 -40.81 38.46 7.40
C HIS A 388 -40.01 37.29 6.82
N ARG A 389 -39.49 36.43 7.69
CA ARG A 389 -38.76 35.21 7.32
C ARG A 389 -37.63 35.43 6.32
N GLY A 390 -36.83 36.47 6.50
CA GLY A 390 -35.71 36.68 5.59
C GLY A 390 -36.06 37.42 4.30
N ILE A 391 -37.33 37.76 4.06
CA ILE A 391 -37.84 38.25 2.76
C ILE A 391 -38.68 39.51 2.94
N VAL A 392 -38.53 40.46 2.02
CA VAL A 392 -39.47 41.57 1.83
C VAL A 392 -39.87 41.67 0.36
N GLU A 393 -41.15 41.87 0.12
CA GLU A 393 -41.73 42.12 -1.20
C GLU A 393 -42.20 43.57 -1.25
N ILE A 394 -41.67 44.32 -2.21
CA ILE A 394 -41.99 45.73 -2.43
C ILE A 394 -42.70 45.81 -3.78
N GLU A 395 -44.02 45.97 -3.74
CA GLU A 395 -44.87 46.07 -4.95
C GLU A 395 -44.49 47.30 -5.77
N ASP A 396 -44.57 48.49 -5.17
CA ASP A 396 -44.20 49.75 -5.81
C ASP A 396 -43.59 50.71 -4.78
N LEU A 397 -42.46 51.34 -5.12
CA LEU A 397 -41.88 52.44 -4.36
C LEU A 397 -41.76 53.66 -5.27
N VAL A 398 -42.41 54.76 -4.90
CA VAL A 398 -42.66 55.90 -5.80
C VAL A 398 -42.22 57.22 -5.14
N LEU A 399 -41.62 58.12 -5.93
CA LEU A 399 -41.31 59.49 -5.51
C LEU A 399 -42.57 60.36 -5.40
N ALA A 400 -42.55 61.40 -4.57
CA ALA A 400 -43.63 62.39 -4.50
C ALA A 400 -43.82 63.16 -5.82
N GLU A 401 -45.04 63.59 -6.10
CA GLU A 401 -45.31 64.56 -7.16
C GLU A 401 -44.59 65.88 -6.88
N ASN A 402 -43.94 66.44 -7.90
CA ASN A 402 -43.09 67.63 -7.76
C ASN A 402 -42.03 67.47 -6.65
N SER A 403 -41.50 66.25 -6.47
CA SER A 403 -40.41 65.99 -5.54
C SER A 403 -39.23 66.93 -5.79
N PRO A 404 -38.55 67.43 -4.73
CA PRO A 404 -37.25 68.07 -4.89
C PRO A 404 -36.26 67.09 -5.55
N GLY A 405 -35.23 67.63 -6.18
CA GLY A 405 -34.22 66.84 -6.88
C GLY A 405 -33.57 67.68 -7.96
N ARG A 406 -32.30 67.42 -8.23
CA ARG A 406 -31.55 68.13 -9.27
C ARG A 406 -31.61 67.32 -10.55
N ASP A 407 -31.97 67.96 -11.67
CA ASP A 407 -31.98 67.31 -12.99
C ASP A 407 -30.64 66.64 -13.31
N SER A 408 -30.71 65.48 -13.96
CA SER A 408 -29.56 64.71 -14.42
C SER A 408 -28.58 64.34 -13.30
N THR A 409 -29.09 64.11 -12.09
CA THR A 409 -28.28 63.75 -10.91
C THR A 409 -28.56 62.31 -10.48
N GLU A 410 -27.49 61.60 -10.12
CA GLU A 410 -27.55 60.25 -9.56
C GLU A 410 -27.76 60.30 -8.04
N TYR A 411 -28.75 59.56 -7.57
CA TYR A 411 -29.05 59.35 -6.16
C TYR A 411 -28.99 57.86 -5.83
N ILE A 412 -28.82 57.53 -4.55
CA ILE A 412 -28.73 56.14 -4.08
C ILE A 412 -29.94 55.87 -3.19
N LEU A 413 -30.74 54.89 -3.59
CA LEU A 413 -31.79 54.30 -2.77
C LEU A 413 -31.17 53.23 -1.87
N VAL A 414 -31.18 53.46 -0.57
CA VAL A 414 -30.61 52.57 0.43
C VAL A 414 -31.74 51.86 1.17
N PHE A 415 -31.70 50.53 1.18
CA PHE A 415 -32.58 49.67 1.96
C PHE A 415 -31.82 49.18 3.20
N GLU A 416 -32.08 49.81 4.33
CA GLU A 416 -31.43 49.44 5.60
C GLU A 416 -32.30 48.47 6.40
N PRO A 417 -31.79 47.26 6.73
CA PRO A 417 -32.50 46.33 7.60
C PRO A 417 -32.43 46.76 9.06
N ASP A 418 -33.59 46.84 9.70
CA ASP A 418 -33.77 47.04 11.14
C ASP A 418 -34.40 45.77 11.74
N ILE A 419 -33.55 44.91 12.28
CA ILE A 419 -33.89 43.57 12.77
C ILE A 419 -33.55 43.51 14.27
N PRO A 420 -34.53 43.68 15.17
CA PRO A 420 -34.27 43.80 16.61
C PRO A 420 -33.59 42.59 17.26
N ILE A 421 -33.80 41.40 16.70
CA ILE A 421 -33.27 40.12 17.22
C ILE A 421 -31.78 39.94 16.86
N LEU A 422 -31.30 40.62 15.81
CA LEU A 422 -29.95 40.45 15.30
C LEU A 422 -29.01 41.51 15.92
N ASN A 423 -28.08 41.08 16.78
CA ASN A 423 -27.10 41.97 17.43
C ASN A 423 -26.06 42.57 16.44
N ARG A 424 -26.01 42.08 15.20
CA ARG A 424 -25.08 42.50 14.14
C ARG A 424 -25.84 43.29 13.07
N ARG A 425 -25.25 44.37 12.56
CA ARG A 425 -25.80 45.10 11.40
C ARG A 425 -25.50 44.33 10.12
N LEU A 426 -26.54 44.02 9.36
CA LEU A 426 -26.42 43.50 7.99
C LEU A 426 -26.03 44.62 7.03
N GLU A 427 -25.29 44.27 5.99
CA GLU A 427 -24.99 45.23 4.92
C GLU A 427 -26.26 45.62 4.16
N PRO A 428 -26.55 46.93 4.01
CA PRO A 428 -27.76 47.39 3.35
C PRO A 428 -27.64 47.28 1.83
N TYR A 429 -28.76 46.99 1.16
CA TYR A 429 -28.80 47.01 -0.29
C TYR A 429 -28.87 48.45 -0.81
N CYS A 430 -27.96 48.81 -1.72
CA CYS A 430 -27.90 50.13 -2.32
C CYS A 430 -28.21 50.04 -3.82
N LEU A 431 -29.26 50.72 -4.26
CA LEU A 431 -29.67 50.81 -5.66
C LEU A 431 -29.50 52.25 -6.17
N PRO A 432 -28.55 52.52 -7.07
CA PRO A 432 -28.46 53.84 -7.71
C PRO A 432 -29.67 54.09 -8.61
N PHE A 433 -30.09 55.35 -8.76
CA PHE A 433 -31.12 55.78 -9.71
C PHE A 433 -30.86 57.20 -10.22
N MET A 434 -31.38 57.51 -11.41
CA MET A 434 -31.24 58.82 -12.05
C MET A 434 -32.52 59.64 -11.96
N PHE A 435 -32.40 60.92 -11.58
CA PHE A 435 -33.52 61.86 -11.49
C PHE A 435 -33.52 62.87 -12.66
N TYR A 436 -34.68 63.10 -13.27
CA TYR A 436 -34.85 64.04 -14.39
C TYR A 436 -36.08 64.95 -14.24
N ASP A 437 -36.00 66.19 -14.69
CA ASP A 437 -37.09 67.17 -14.57
C ASP A 437 -38.20 67.02 -15.64
N GLY A 438 -38.11 66.01 -16.53
CA GLY A 438 -39.07 65.86 -17.63
C GLY A 438 -39.23 64.45 -18.19
N TYR A 439 -40.49 64.08 -18.48
CA TYR A 439 -40.91 62.76 -18.96
C TYR A 439 -40.21 62.30 -20.25
N LYS A 440 -40.08 63.17 -21.27
CA LYS A 440 -39.45 62.81 -22.55
C LYS A 440 -37.96 62.45 -22.39
N LYS A 441 -37.25 63.20 -21.55
CA LYS A 441 -35.84 62.96 -21.22
C LYS A 441 -35.70 61.68 -20.40
N GLN A 442 -36.57 61.48 -19.41
CA GLN A 442 -36.62 60.25 -18.62
C GLN A 442 -36.84 58.99 -19.48
N GLN A 443 -37.77 59.01 -20.44
CA GLN A 443 -38.03 57.85 -21.31
C GLN A 443 -36.83 57.47 -22.20
N GLN A 444 -36.13 58.46 -22.74
CA GLN A 444 -34.89 58.25 -23.51
C GLN A 444 -33.79 57.65 -22.61
N MET A 445 -33.58 58.24 -21.44
CA MET A 445 -32.57 57.79 -20.48
C MET A 445 -32.90 56.42 -19.86
N ALA A 446 -34.19 56.07 -19.71
CA ALA A 446 -34.63 54.74 -19.28
C ALA A 446 -34.19 53.65 -20.25
N THR A 447 -34.30 53.92 -21.55
CA THR A 447 -33.89 52.99 -22.62
C THR A 447 -32.39 52.78 -22.59
N LEU A 448 -31.61 53.85 -22.47
CA LEU A 448 -30.15 53.80 -22.35
C LEU A 448 -29.69 53.10 -21.06
N SER A 449 -30.35 53.37 -19.92
CA SER A 449 -30.05 52.72 -18.63
C SER A 449 -30.27 51.20 -18.68
N LYS A 450 -31.36 50.75 -19.31
CA LYS A 450 -31.63 49.32 -19.51
C LYS A 450 -30.58 48.65 -20.39
N GLU A 451 -30.21 49.28 -21.50
CA GLU A 451 -29.15 48.78 -22.39
C GLU A 451 -27.79 48.70 -21.68
N ARG A 452 -27.47 49.70 -20.85
CA ARG A 452 -26.27 49.70 -20.00
C ARG A 452 -26.27 48.51 -19.04
N ASP A 453 -27.38 48.25 -18.34
CA ASP A 453 -27.46 47.15 -17.37
C ASP A 453 -27.35 45.77 -18.03
N GLU A 454 -27.94 45.60 -19.22
CA GLU A 454 -27.80 44.38 -20.03
C GLU A 454 -26.35 44.17 -20.51
N LEU A 455 -25.70 45.24 -20.98
CA LEU A 455 -24.29 45.20 -21.37
C LEU A 455 -23.37 44.90 -20.19
N SER A 456 -23.57 45.54 -19.03
CA SER A 456 -22.79 45.30 -17.82
C SER A 456 -22.92 43.85 -17.33
N LYS A 457 -24.14 43.28 -17.32
CA LYS A 457 -24.36 41.87 -16.97
C LYS A 457 -23.58 40.93 -17.92
N SER A 458 -23.64 41.20 -19.22
CA SER A 458 -22.91 40.43 -20.23
C SER A 458 -21.39 40.52 -20.04
N ILE A 459 -20.86 41.74 -19.84
CA ILE A 459 -19.43 42.00 -19.61
C ILE A 459 -18.92 41.24 -18.38
N THR A 460 -19.64 41.28 -17.26
CA THR A 460 -19.27 40.55 -16.04
C THR A 460 -19.22 39.05 -16.28
N ALA A 461 -20.23 38.47 -16.95
CA ALA A 461 -20.24 37.04 -17.26
C ALA A 461 -19.05 36.61 -18.15
N TYR A 462 -18.68 37.43 -19.13
CA TYR A 462 -17.48 37.20 -19.94
C TYR A 462 -16.21 37.28 -19.09
N ARG A 463 -16.05 38.31 -18.24
CA ARG A 463 -14.89 38.47 -17.35
C ARG A 463 -14.73 37.28 -16.41
N ASP A 464 -15.79 36.88 -15.71
CA ASP A 464 -15.76 35.72 -14.80
C ASP A 464 -15.30 34.45 -15.51
N THR A 465 -15.76 34.23 -16.75
CA THR A 465 -15.34 33.09 -17.57
C THR A 465 -13.85 33.16 -17.92
N PHE A 466 -13.34 34.33 -18.30
CA PHE A 466 -11.93 34.52 -18.61
C PHE A 466 -11.03 34.40 -17.37
N ASP A 467 -11.46 34.93 -16.22
CA ASP A 467 -10.73 34.85 -14.96
C ASP A 467 -10.62 33.40 -14.48
N THR A 468 -11.73 32.66 -14.50
CA THR A 468 -11.73 31.22 -14.17
C THR A 468 -10.78 30.44 -15.07
N THR A 469 -10.76 30.75 -16.36
CA THR A 469 -9.88 30.08 -17.33
C THR A 469 -8.41 30.45 -17.10
N ASN A 470 -8.11 31.70 -16.77
CA ASN A 470 -6.75 32.17 -16.45
C ASN A 470 -6.23 31.57 -15.14
N GLN A 471 -7.08 31.43 -14.12
CA GLN A 471 -6.73 30.75 -12.87
C GLN A 471 -6.34 29.30 -13.12
N LEU A 472 -7.12 28.56 -13.92
CA LEU A 472 -6.79 27.19 -14.31
C LEU A 472 -5.44 27.09 -15.04
N LEU A 473 -5.18 27.97 -16.01
CA LEU A 473 -3.90 28.02 -16.72
C LEU A 473 -2.72 28.32 -15.79
N THR A 474 -2.91 29.21 -14.81
CA THR A 474 -1.88 29.57 -13.83
C THR A 474 -1.51 28.37 -12.95
N GLU A 475 -2.51 27.63 -12.48
CA GLU A 475 -2.30 26.41 -11.69
C GLU A 475 -1.61 25.30 -12.51
N MET A 476 -1.97 25.12 -13.78
CA MET A 476 -1.29 24.18 -14.67
C MET A 476 0.18 24.55 -14.90
N LYS A 477 0.49 25.85 -15.09
CA LYS A 477 1.88 26.35 -15.19
C LYS A 477 2.68 26.07 -13.92
N ARG A 478 2.07 26.27 -12.74
CA ARG A 478 2.69 25.94 -11.45
C ARG A 478 3.03 24.46 -11.35
N GLN A 479 2.12 23.57 -11.77
CA GLN A 479 2.35 22.12 -11.77
C GLN A 479 3.48 21.70 -12.72
N VAL A 480 3.59 22.33 -13.90
CA VAL A 480 4.72 22.10 -14.82
C VAL A 480 6.04 22.53 -14.19
N GLN A 481 6.10 23.71 -13.56
CA GLN A 481 7.31 24.20 -12.89
C GLN A 481 7.75 23.30 -11.73
N GLU A 482 6.80 22.78 -10.97
CA GLU A 482 7.06 21.78 -9.91
C GLU A 482 7.66 20.49 -10.49
N ALA A 483 7.12 20.02 -11.62
CA ALA A 483 7.63 18.86 -12.33
C ALA A 483 9.04 19.07 -12.91
N GLU A 484 9.32 20.25 -13.47
CA GLU A 484 10.66 20.62 -13.95
C GLU A 484 11.69 20.66 -12.82
N THR A 485 11.32 21.26 -11.69
CA THR A 485 12.18 21.34 -10.50
C THR A 485 12.53 19.94 -10.00
N ARG A 486 11.53 19.03 -9.94
CA ARG A 486 11.74 17.65 -9.50
C ARG A 486 12.60 16.85 -10.47
N GLU A 487 12.42 17.03 -11.78
CA GLU A 487 13.27 16.42 -12.81
C GLU A 487 14.73 16.89 -12.68
N ALA A 488 14.95 18.21 -12.53
CA ALA A 488 16.27 18.81 -12.38
C ALA A 488 17.00 18.31 -11.12
N GLN A 489 16.30 18.23 -9.98
CA GLN A 489 16.86 17.68 -8.74
C GLN A 489 17.30 16.22 -8.88
N LEU A 490 16.51 15.39 -9.57
CA LEU A 490 16.86 13.99 -9.80
C LEU A 490 18.03 13.86 -10.78
N LYS A 491 18.08 14.72 -11.80
CA LYS A 491 19.20 14.82 -12.74
C LYS A 491 20.51 15.19 -12.06
N ASP A 492 20.48 16.16 -11.14
CA ASP A 492 21.66 16.53 -10.35
C ASP A 492 22.15 15.40 -9.45
N LYS A 493 21.23 14.66 -8.82
CA LYS A 493 21.58 13.46 -8.04
C LYS A 493 22.24 12.39 -8.91
N LEU A 494 21.76 12.18 -10.13
CA LEU A 494 22.36 11.25 -11.09
C LEU A 494 23.77 11.71 -11.51
N LYS A 495 23.97 13.00 -11.76
CA LYS A 495 25.27 13.59 -12.08
C LYS A 495 26.30 13.38 -10.96
N ARG A 496 25.89 13.53 -9.69
CA ARG A 496 26.75 13.24 -8.53
C ARG A 496 27.23 11.78 -8.48
N LEU A 497 26.43 10.85 -8.99
CA LEU A 497 26.78 9.43 -9.12
C LEU A 497 27.57 9.10 -10.40
N ARG A 498 28.07 10.13 -11.12
CA ARG A 498 28.77 10.04 -12.41
C ARG A 498 27.92 9.36 -13.49
N ILE A 499 26.61 9.60 -13.46
CA ILE A 499 25.66 9.16 -14.48
C ILE A 499 25.28 10.37 -15.31
N ASP A 500 25.80 10.46 -16.52
CA ASP A 500 25.51 11.57 -17.44
C ASP A 500 24.38 11.17 -18.39
N ILE A 501 23.35 12.03 -18.48
CA ILE A 501 22.15 11.78 -19.28
C ILE A 501 22.20 12.73 -20.49
N PRO A 502 22.34 12.22 -21.73
CA PRO A 502 22.40 13.06 -22.91
C PRO A 502 21.07 13.80 -23.13
N GLN A 503 21.17 15.06 -23.60
CA GLN A 503 20.02 15.98 -23.70
C GLN A 503 19.07 15.68 -24.88
N THR A 504 19.47 14.84 -25.83
CA THR A 504 18.69 14.61 -27.06
C THR A 504 17.70 13.46 -26.91
N ASN A 505 16.39 13.74 -27.07
CA ASN A 505 15.27 12.78 -27.07
C ASN A 505 15.15 11.89 -25.81
N VAL A 506 14.98 12.51 -24.65
CA VAL A 506 14.83 11.88 -23.32
C VAL A 506 13.73 10.81 -23.27
N VAL A 507 12.58 11.02 -23.93
CA VAL A 507 11.49 10.03 -23.98
C VAL A 507 11.93 8.77 -24.71
N ARG A 508 12.65 8.90 -25.84
CA ARG A 508 13.15 7.77 -26.64
C ARG A 508 14.38 7.10 -25.99
N PHE A 509 15.18 7.89 -25.25
CA PHE A 509 16.35 7.43 -24.49
C PHE A 509 15.96 6.59 -23.26
N LEU A 510 14.91 6.98 -22.54
CA LEU A 510 14.38 6.21 -21.41
C LEU A 510 13.52 5.00 -21.84
N SER A 511 12.94 5.06 -23.04
CA SER A 511 12.15 3.95 -23.63
C SER A 511 13.00 2.77 -24.09
N HIS A 512 14.30 2.97 -24.38
CA HIS A 512 15.14 1.91 -24.93
C HIS A 512 16.23 1.47 -23.93
N LEU A 513 15.76 0.84 -22.86
CA LEU A 513 16.20 -0.46 -22.34
C LEU A 513 17.70 -0.80 -22.13
N SER A 514 18.71 -0.17 -22.74
CA SER A 514 20.09 -0.68 -22.65
C SER A 514 20.74 -0.43 -21.29
N TRP A 515 20.56 0.75 -20.67
CA TRP A 515 21.34 1.12 -19.49
C TRP A 515 20.76 0.58 -18.17
N LEU A 516 19.44 0.70 -17.99
CA LEU A 516 18.73 0.06 -16.88
C LEU A 516 18.83 -1.48 -16.98
N GLN A 517 18.67 -2.09 -18.17
CA GLN A 517 18.90 -3.52 -18.31
C GLN A 517 20.36 -3.90 -18.11
N GLN A 518 21.34 -3.09 -18.53
CA GLN A 518 22.77 -3.35 -18.28
C GLN A 518 23.06 -3.32 -16.78
N LYS A 519 22.53 -2.34 -16.03
CA LYS A 519 22.68 -2.25 -14.56
C LYS A 519 21.96 -3.40 -13.85
N LEU A 520 20.74 -3.75 -14.28
CA LEU A 520 20.00 -4.90 -13.77
C LEU A 520 20.69 -6.23 -14.06
N SER A 521 21.28 -6.38 -15.26
CA SER A 521 22.04 -7.57 -15.68
C SER A 521 23.36 -7.67 -14.92
N LYS A 522 24.06 -6.56 -14.73
CA LYS A 522 25.27 -6.49 -13.90
C LYS A 522 24.97 -6.81 -12.44
N ARG A 523 23.82 -6.35 -11.92
CA ARG A 523 23.34 -6.72 -10.57
C ARG A 523 23.08 -8.20 -10.50
N ARG A 524 22.36 -8.77 -11.46
CA ARG A 524 22.04 -10.20 -11.54
C ARG A 524 23.29 -11.06 -11.66
N TYR A 525 24.27 -10.64 -12.46
CA TYR A 525 25.57 -11.32 -12.57
C TYR A 525 26.33 -11.32 -11.23
N LEU A 526 26.48 -10.15 -10.59
CA LEU A 526 27.16 -10.06 -9.28
C LEU A 526 26.41 -10.80 -8.18
N TRP A 527 25.09 -10.78 -8.21
CA TRP A 527 24.22 -11.51 -7.29
C TRP A 527 24.39 -13.03 -7.47
N ASN A 528 24.36 -13.53 -8.71
CA ASN A 528 24.59 -14.94 -9.02
C ASN A 528 26.02 -15.39 -8.65
N LEU A 529 27.03 -14.56 -8.91
CA LEU A 529 28.42 -14.87 -8.55
C LEU A 529 28.60 -15.03 -7.03
N TYR A 530 27.98 -14.15 -6.26
CA TYR A 530 28.03 -14.15 -4.80
C TYR A 530 27.28 -15.35 -4.17
N PHE A 531 26.13 -15.77 -4.70
CA PHE A 531 25.41 -16.95 -4.20
C PHE A 531 26.03 -18.27 -4.67
N SER A 532 26.71 -18.30 -5.82
CA SER A 532 27.45 -19.47 -6.28
C SER A 532 28.73 -19.74 -5.49
N SER A 533 29.37 -18.70 -4.91
CA SER A 533 30.63 -18.84 -4.15
C SER A 533 30.45 -19.16 -2.67
N HIS A 534 29.29 -18.86 -2.06
CA HIS A 534 29.11 -18.93 -0.60
C HIS A 534 28.23 -20.08 -0.07
N GLN A 535 27.83 -21.06 -0.90
CA GLN A 535 26.96 -22.21 -0.50
C GLN A 535 25.72 -21.84 0.35
N GLY A 536 25.30 -20.58 0.36
CA GLY A 536 24.13 -20.12 1.10
C GLY A 536 22.87 -20.61 0.41
N LYS A 537 22.00 -21.30 1.16
CA LYS A 537 20.65 -21.63 0.66
C LYS A 537 19.96 -20.33 0.24
N LYS A 538 19.22 -20.36 -0.88
CA LYS A 538 18.32 -19.26 -1.24
C LYS A 538 17.39 -18.98 -0.05
N PRO A 539 17.10 -17.72 0.28
CA PRO A 539 16.19 -17.41 1.38
C PRO A 539 14.84 -18.11 1.14
N HIS A 540 14.37 -18.83 2.15
CA HIS A 540 13.06 -19.49 2.10
C HIS A 540 11.94 -18.44 1.94
N PRO A 541 10.85 -18.77 1.22
CA PRO A 541 9.78 -17.81 0.86
C PRO A 541 8.93 -17.31 2.04
N PHE A 542 9.21 -17.73 3.27
CA PHE A 542 8.51 -17.26 4.47
C PHE A 542 9.06 -15.91 4.95
N LYS A 543 8.95 -14.87 4.11
CA LYS A 543 9.39 -13.52 4.48
C LYS A 543 8.29 -12.66 5.11
N PHE A 544 7.10 -13.19 5.36
CA PHE A 544 5.96 -12.33 5.69
C PHE A 544 5.12 -12.65 6.93
N ILE A 545 5.31 -13.75 7.67
CA ILE A 545 4.38 -14.05 8.79
C ILE A 545 5.05 -14.36 10.14
N ILE A 546 6.36 -14.57 10.22
CA ILE A 546 7.04 -14.75 11.52
C ILE A 546 8.38 -14.03 11.46
N LEU A 547 8.62 -13.11 12.41
CA LEU A 547 9.77 -12.20 12.46
C LEU A 547 11.13 -12.92 12.67
N PHE A 548 11.25 -14.23 12.44
CA PHE A 548 12.42 -14.97 12.89
C PHE A 548 12.85 -16.11 11.98
N CYS A 549 14.10 -15.99 11.55
CA CYS A 549 14.84 -16.99 10.81
C CYS A 549 15.73 -17.81 11.76
N GLN A 550 16.32 -18.87 11.20
CA GLN A 550 17.40 -19.63 11.85
C GLN A 550 18.59 -18.73 12.21
N ILE A 551 19.34 -19.10 13.25
CA ILE A 551 20.51 -18.33 13.72
C ILE A 551 21.52 -18.03 12.61
N SER A 552 21.72 -18.98 11.69
CA SER A 552 22.57 -18.83 10.50
C SER A 552 22.21 -17.66 9.58
N HIS A 553 20.97 -17.17 9.61
CA HIS A 553 20.47 -16.07 8.78
C HIS A 553 20.43 -14.72 9.50
N LEU A 554 20.60 -14.69 10.83
CA LEU A 554 20.48 -13.47 11.62
C LEU A 554 21.71 -12.57 11.53
N ALA A 555 22.85 -13.12 11.15
CA ALA A 555 24.12 -12.41 11.06
C ALA A 555 24.92 -12.79 9.82
N GLN A 556 25.84 -11.91 9.44
CA GLN A 556 26.76 -12.09 8.32
C GLN A 556 28.20 -11.85 8.77
N ILE A 557 29.16 -12.59 8.22
CA ILE A 557 30.59 -12.47 8.54
C ILE A 557 31.38 -12.32 7.25
N GLU A 558 32.19 -11.28 7.14
CA GLU A 558 33.00 -11.00 5.94
C GLU A 558 34.26 -11.87 5.82
N ASP A 559 34.94 -12.16 6.94
CA ASP A 559 36.13 -13.02 6.99
C ASP A 559 35.72 -14.50 6.92
N ASN A 560 36.11 -15.20 5.85
CA ASN A 560 35.79 -16.61 5.61
C ASN A 560 36.33 -17.55 6.71
N GLU A 561 37.52 -17.29 7.21
CA GLU A 561 38.12 -18.13 8.25
C GLU A 561 37.41 -17.91 9.59
N ALA A 562 37.08 -16.65 9.91
CA ALA A 562 36.23 -16.31 11.04
C ALA A 562 34.83 -16.95 10.91
N ALA A 563 34.22 -16.89 9.73
CA ALA A 563 32.91 -17.47 9.46
C ALA A 563 32.92 -18.97 9.70
N LYS A 564 33.94 -19.69 9.21
CA LYS A 564 34.13 -21.13 9.44
C LYS A 564 34.16 -21.47 10.92
N VAL A 565 35.02 -20.80 11.69
CA VAL A 565 35.29 -21.19 13.09
C VAL A 565 34.22 -20.73 14.05
N ILE A 566 33.59 -19.57 13.80
CA ILE A 566 32.47 -19.07 14.60
C ILE A 566 31.21 -19.91 14.32
N SER A 567 30.93 -20.23 13.06
CA SER A 567 29.80 -21.12 12.71
C SER A 567 29.97 -22.51 13.31
N TRP A 568 31.19 -23.07 13.27
CA TRP A 568 31.51 -24.32 13.93
C TRP A 568 31.38 -24.25 15.46
N HIS A 569 31.80 -23.14 16.06
CA HIS A 569 31.64 -22.93 17.51
C HIS A 569 30.17 -22.97 17.93
N LEU A 570 29.28 -22.44 17.08
CA LEU A 570 27.83 -22.39 17.29
C LEU A 570 27.08 -23.55 16.62
N ALA A 571 27.77 -24.59 16.14
CA ALA A 571 27.16 -25.61 15.27
C ALA A 571 25.93 -26.31 15.86
N SER A 572 25.85 -26.42 17.19
CA SER A 572 24.68 -26.96 17.90
C SER A 572 23.43 -26.10 17.76
N ASP A 573 23.60 -24.80 17.58
CA ASP A 573 22.56 -23.78 17.69
C ASP A 573 22.26 -23.12 16.32
N MET A 574 23.08 -23.33 15.30
CA MET A 574 22.93 -22.69 13.98
C MET A 574 21.55 -22.91 13.32
N ASP A 575 20.90 -24.04 13.60
CA ASP A 575 19.58 -24.41 13.08
C ASP A 575 18.42 -23.97 13.99
N CYS A 576 18.71 -23.37 15.14
CA CYS A 576 17.70 -22.92 16.10
C CYS A 576 16.89 -21.74 15.55
N VAL A 577 15.57 -21.78 15.75
CA VAL A 577 14.65 -20.71 15.35
C VAL A 577 14.42 -19.78 16.53
N VAL A 578 14.79 -18.51 16.38
CA VAL A 578 14.56 -17.50 17.42
C VAL A 578 13.09 -17.08 17.40
N THR A 579 12.50 -16.58 18.48
CA THR A 579 11.15 -15.97 18.48
C THR A 579 11.08 -14.81 19.47
N LEU A 580 10.17 -13.84 19.29
CA LEU A 580 10.00 -12.74 20.26
C LEU A 580 9.44 -13.27 21.58
N THR A 581 8.47 -14.19 21.48
CA THR A 581 7.68 -14.64 22.62
C THR A 581 7.73 -16.14 22.82
N THR A 582 7.63 -16.57 24.07
CA THR A 582 7.57 -17.98 24.46
C THR A 582 6.35 -18.67 23.83
N ALA A 583 5.23 -17.96 23.66
CA ALA A 583 4.04 -18.50 22.99
C ALA A 583 4.30 -18.84 21.51
N ALA A 584 5.07 -18.01 20.79
CA ALA A 584 5.42 -18.29 19.40
C ALA A 584 6.42 -19.46 19.29
N ALA A 585 7.42 -19.53 20.18
CA ALA A 585 8.31 -20.69 20.28
C ALA A 585 7.53 -21.98 20.52
N ARG A 586 6.54 -21.96 21.43
CA ARG A 586 5.71 -23.13 21.75
C ARG A 586 4.95 -23.65 20.55
N ARG A 587 4.35 -22.76 19.74
CA ARG A 587 3.64 -23.16 18.51
C ARG A 587 4.55 -23.89 17.54
N ILE A 588 5.75 -23.36 17.29
CA ILE A 588 6.72 -24.00 16.38
C ILE A 588 7.19 -25.35 16.94
N PHE A 589 7.42 -25.43 18.25
CA PHE A 589 7.75 -26.69 18.92
C PHE A 589 6.64 -27.74 18.73
N ASP A 590 5.38 -27.35 18.92
CA ASP A 590 4.22 -28.24 18.75
C ASP A 590 4.06 -28.70 17.30
N GLU A 591 4.09 -27.77 16.34
CA GLU A 591 3.96 -28.04 14.90
C GLU A 591 5.06 -28.97 14.38
N THR A 592 6.26 -28.85 14.92
CA THR A 592 7.42 -29.69 14.54
C THR A 592 7.56 -30.93 15.42
N LYS A 593 6.63 -31.18 16.34
CA LYS A 593 6.66 -32.30 17.30
C LYS A 593 7.98 -32.38 18.08
N GLY A 594 8.52 -31.21 18.43
CA GLY A 594 9.78 -31.07 19.15
C GLY A 594 11.05 -31.36 18.34
N GLN A 595 10.94 -31.53 17.01
CA GLN A 595 12.12 -31.74 16.15
C GLN A 595 12.93 -30.45 15.95
N GLN A 596 12.27 -29.29 15.96
CA GLN A 596 12.92 -28.00 15.76
C GLN A 596 13.35 -27.38 17.09
N GLN A 597 14.62 -26.99 17.20
CA GLN A 597 15.09 -26.17 18.31
C GLN A 597 14.54 -24.75 18.19
N VAL A 598 14.05 -24.19 19.30
CA VAL A 598 13.46 -22.86 19.37
C VAL A 598 14.04 -22.05 20.53
N LEU A 599 14.24 -20.75 20.33
CA LEU A 599 14.78 -19.83 21.33
C LEU A 599 13.87 -18.59 21.48
N PRO A 600 13.06 -18.48 22.53
CA PRO A 600 12.26 -17.29 22.79
C PRO A 600 13.07 -16.18 23.48
N LEU A 601 13.04 -14.97 22.91
CA LEU A 601 13.79 -13.80 23.38
C LEU A 601 13.27 -13.26 24.72
N ASP A 602 11.97 -13.40 25.00
CA ASP A 602 11.38 -13.01 26.27
C ASP A 602 11.80 -13.89 27.46
N SER A 603 12.36 -15.07 27.20
CA SER A 603 12.94 -15.94 28.24
C SER A 603 14.43 -15.68 28.53
N ILE A 604 15.11 -14.83 27.76
CA ILE A 604 16.55 -14.60 27.92
C ILE A 604 16.80 -13.62 29.08
N TYR A 605 17.59 -14.06 30.06
CA TYR A 605 18.00 -13.23 31.19
C TYR A 605 19.04 -12.18 30.75
N ARG A 606 18.59 -10.96 30.44
CA ARG A 606 19.44 -9.92 29.83
C ARG A 606 20.61 -9.43 30.70
N ARG A 607 20.50 -9.52 32.03
CA ARG A 607 21.54 -9.01 32.95
C ARG A 607 22.83 -9.82 32.93
N SER A 608 22.82 -11.05 32.42
CA SER A 608 24.03 -11.90 32.28
C SER A 608 24.69 -11.82 30.91
N LEU A 609 24.17 -10.99 30.00
CA LEU A 609 24.70 -10.87 28.65
C LEU A 609 25.98 -10.01 28.64
N PRO A 610 26.92 -10.29 27.71
CA PRO A 610 28.14 -9.50 27.59
C PRO A 610 27.81 -8.07 27.14
N ASP A 611 28.53 -7.11 27.71
CA ASP A 611 28.53 -5.74 27.20
C ASP A 611 29.27 -5.69 25.86
N TRP A 612 28.57 -5.24 24.82
CA TRP A 612 29.07 -5.15 23.45
C TRP A 612 30.15 -4.06 23.30
N ASN A 613 30.17 -3.06 24.18
CA ASN A 613 31.15 -1.98 24.17
C ASN A 613 32.37 -2.26 25.06
N ARG A 614 32.39 -3.42 25.73
CA ARG A 614 33.48 -3.79 26.64
C ARG A 614 34.79 -3.97 25.87
N PRO A 615 35.93 -3.40 26.35
CA PRO A 615 37.23 -3.67 25.75
C PRO A 615 37.69 -5.11 26.00
N LEU A 616 38.64 -5.58 25.21
CA LEU A 616 39.21 -6.94 25.37
C LEU A 616 39.83 -7.11 26.77
N PRO A 617 39.84 -8.32 27.34
CA PRO A 617 40.24 -8.54 28.74
C PRO A 617 41.67 -8.07 29.11
N HIS A 618 42.58 -8.04 28.14
CA HIS A 618 43.96 -7.54 28.30
C HIS A 618 44.10 -6.00 28.25
N LEU A 619 43.03 -5.27 27.94
CA LEU A 619 42.96 -3.81 27.91
C LEU A 619 42.22 -3.32 29.16
N GLN A 620 42.95 -3.07 30.25
CA GLN A 620 42.37 -2.56 31.49
C GLN A 620 42.63 -1.05 31.61
N ASN A 621 41.56 -0.25 31.80
CA ASN A 621 41.63 1.22 31.90
C ASN A 621 42.39 1.88 30.73
N GLY A 622 42.22 1.36 29.51
CA GLY A 622 42.89 1.87 28.30
C GLY A 622 44.38 1.53 28.20
N ARG A 623 44.94 0.73 29.13
CA ARG A 623 46.33 0.27 29.09
C ARG A 623 46.40 -1.23 28.84
N ASN A 624 47.38 -1.64 28.02
CA ASN A 624 47.68 -3.05 27.78
C ASN A 624 48.32 -3.67 29.03
N THR A 625 47.70 -4.69 29.62
CA THR A 625 48.28 -5.45 30.74
C THR A 625 49.44 -6.34 30.28
N PHE A 626 49.43 -6.76 29.01
CA PHE A 626 50.52 -7.45 28.34
C PHE A 626 50.42 -7.25 26.83
N LYS A 627 51.50 -7.50 26.10
CA LYS A 627 51.51 -7.44 24.64
C LYS A 627 50.85 -8.70 24.06
N ALA A 628 49.63 -8.56 23.55
CA ALA A 628 48.96 -9.64 22.86
C ALA A 628 49.60 -9.91 21.49
N ILE A 629 49.75 -11.18 21.16
CA ILE A 629 50.24 -11.67 19.86
C ILE A 629 49.02 -12.23 19.10
N GLY A 630 49.00 -12.11 17.77
CA GLY A 630 47.99 -12.75 16.92
C GLY A 630 46.62 -12.03 16.83
N ASN A 631 46.60 -10.69 16.93
CA ASN A 631 45.43 -9.83 16.71
C ASN A 631 44.10 -10.33 17.34
N PRO A 632 43.99 -10.36 18.67
CA PRO A 632 42.77 -10.81 19.35
C PRO A 632 41.60 -9.85 19.10
N VAL A 633 40.44 -10.40 18.74
CA VAL A 633 39.18 -9.64 18.54
C VAL A 633 38.02 -10.45 19.12
N PHE A 634 37.03 -9.79 19.74
CA PHE A 634 35.81 -10.50 20.16
C PHE A 634 35.08 -11.06 18.94
N ALA A 635 34.73 -12.34 18.95
CA ALA A 635 34.06 -13.00 17.83
C ALA A 635 32.72 -12.34 17.48
N ARG A 636 31.98 -11.86 18.49
CA ARG A 636 30.73 -11.12 18.30
C ARG A 636 30.88 -9.81 17.52
N ASN A 637 32.06 -9.16 17.57
CA ASN A 637 32.31 -7.90 16.87
C ASN A 637 32.55 -8.11 15.36
N LEU A 638 32.67 -9.36 14.91
CA LEU A 638 32.80 -9.71 13.49
C LEU A 638 31.43 -9.97 12.83
N LEU A 639 30.35 -9.98 13.61
CA LEU A 639 28.98 -10.17 13.13
C LEU A 639 28.41 -8.86 12.59
N THR A 640 27.86 -8.91 11.37
CA THR A 640 27.07 -7.83 10.77
C THR A 640 25.59 -8.22 10.76
N PHE A 641 24.72 -7.38 11.31
CA PHE A 641 23.29 -7.65 11.39
C PHE A 641 22.54 -6.89 10.28
N PRO A 642 21.83 -7.59 9.37
CA PRO A 642 21.07 -6.94 8.31
C PRO A 642 19.78 -6.28 8.82
N GLU A 643 19.13 -6.88 9.83
CA GLU A 643 17.85 -6.45 10.41
C GLU A 643 17.86 -6.70 11.93
N HIS A 644 17.07 -5.95 12.71
CA HIS A 644 16.83 -6.14 14.15
C HIS A 644 18.09 -6.26 15.05
N THR A 645 19.01 -5.31 14.93
CA THR A 645 20.31 -5.27 15.63
C THR A 645 20.24 -5.59 17.12
N GLU A 646 19.37 -4.96 17.90
CA GLU A 646 19.29 -5.17 19.36
C GLU A 646 18.88 -6.60 19.75
N ASN A 647 17.95 -7.18 19.00
CA ASN A 647 17.49 -8.55 19.21
C ASN A 647 18.60 -9.53 18.85
N CYS A 648 19.27 -9.31 17.72
CA CYS A 648 20.41 -10.13 17.30
C CYS A 648 21.57 -10.05 18.31
N GLN A 649 21.85 -8.85 18.84
CA GLN A 649 22.85 -8.67 19.91
C GLN A 649 22.49 -9.45 21.18
N THR A 650 21.21 -9.55 21.51
CA THR A 650 20.73 -10.35 22.64
C THR A 650 20.99 -11.85 22.40
N VAL A 651 20.63 -12.37 21.22
CA VAL A 651 20.84 -13.79 20.82
C VAL A 651 22.32 -14.15 20.84
N PHE A 652 23.15 -13.39 20.11
CA PHE A 652 24.56 -13.70 19.97
C PHE A 652 25.36 -13.38 21.24
N GLY A 653 24.90 -12.43 22.05
CA GLY A 653 25.45 -12.21 23.38
C GLY A 653 25.30 -13.45 24.27
N MET A 654 24.18 -14.16 24.18
CA MET A 654 23.93 -15.38 24.94
C MET A 654 24.72 -16.58 24.40
N LEU A 655 24.72 -16.77 23.08
CA LEU A 655 25.26 -17.98 22.44
C LEU A 655 26.76 -17.93 22.19
N LEU A 656 27.28 -16.79 21.76
CA LEU A 656 28.70 -16.61 21.42
C LEU A 656 29.50 -16.04 22.61
N GLY A 657 28.82 -15.30 23.50
CA GLY A 657 29.41 -14.76 24.72
C GLY A 657 30.65 -13.90 24.48
N ASP A 658 31.64 -14.09 25.35
CA ASP A 658 32.95 -13.41 25.31
C ASP A 658 34.03 -14.14 24.48
N ALA A 659 33.65 -15.05 23.58
CA ALA A 659 34.63 -15.76 22.74
C ALA A 659 35.52 -14.78 21.93
N ILE A 660 36.81 -15.08 21.87
CA ILE A 660 37.83 -14.25 21.20
C ILE A 660 38.42 -15.03 20.02
N LEU A 661 38.50 -14.38 18.87
CA LEU A 661 39.22 -14.87 17.69
C LEU A 661 40.66 -14.34 17.69
N ILE A 662 41.62 -15.24 17.44
CA ILE A 662 43.07 -14.98 17.39
C ILE A 662 43.62 -15.63 16.10
N ASP A 663 44.79 -15.20 15.61
CA ASP A 663 45.37 -15.72 14.37
C ASP A 663 45.63 -17.24 14.42
N ASN A 664 46.44 -17.71 15.37
CA ASN A 664 46.91 -19.10 15.43
C ASN A 664 46.98 -19.66 16.87
N LEU A 665 47.26 -20.96 16.98
CA LEU A 665 47.24 -21.70 18.25
C LEU A 665 48.33 -21.25 19.23
N ASP A 666 49.53 -20.93 18.75
CA ASP A 666 50.64 -20.48 19.60
C ASP A 666 50.33 -19.11 20.22
N ALA A 667 49.79 -18.19 19.42
CA ALA A 667 49.32 -16.90 19.88
C ALA A 667 48.18 -17.04 20.91
N ALA A 668 47.23 -17.96 20.68
CA ALA A 668 46.13 -18.20 21.60
C ALA A 668 46.60 -18.80 22.94
N ASN A 669 47.56 -19.73 22.92
CA ASN A 669 48.17 -20.29 24.13
C ASN A 669 48.94 -19.23 24.92
N HIS A 670 49.74 -18.40 24.25
CA HIS A 670 50.42 -17.26 24.87
C HIS A 670 49.41 -16.28 25.50
N TYR A 671 48.38 -15.91 24.74
CA TYR A 671 47.33 -15.00 25.20
C TYR A 671 46.63 -15.51 26.46
N ARG A 672 46.25 -16.80 26.47
CA ARG A 672 45.66 -17.43 27.66
C ARG A 672 46.61 -17.40 28.84
N LYS A 673 47.87 -17.81 28.66
CA LYS A 673 48.88 -17.91 29.73
C LYS A 673 49.08 -16.58 30.45
N GLU A 674 49.09 -15.48 29.72
CA GLU A 674 49.22 -14.14 30.31
C GLU A 674 47.90 -13.65 30.92
N LEU A 675 46.76 -13.94 30.30
CA LEU A 675 45.46 -13.45 30.77
C LEU A 675 45.00 -14.09 32.08
N VAL A 676 45.18 -15.42 32.23
CA VAL A 676 44.73 -16.17 33.42
C VAL A 676 45.47 -15.79 34.71
N LYS A 677 46.58 -15.05 34.63
CA LYS A 677 47.27 -14.51 35.80
C LYS A 677 46.41 -13.47 36.53
N ASN A 678 45.55 -12.76 35.81
CA ASN A 678 44.83 -11.59 36.31
C ASN A 678 43.31 -11.72 36.21
N THR A 679 42.78 -12.47 35.24
CA THR A 679 41.33 -12.57 35.01
C THR A 679 40.93 -13.87 34.32
N HIS A 680 39.63 -14.17 34.30
CA HIS A 680 39.09 -15.32 33.57
C HIS A 680 39.32 -15.19 32.07
N CYS A 681 39.75 -16.27 31.42
CA CYS A 681 39.97 -16.32 29.98
C CYS A 681 38.79 -17.03 29.29
N PRO A 682 38.04 -16.33 28.39
CA PRO A 682 36.96 -16.93 27.64
C PRO A 682 37.48 -17.95 26.61
N ALA A 683 36.58 -18.61 25.89
CA ALA A 683 36.99 -19.50 24.81
C ALA A 683 37.78 -18.73 23.73
N LEU A 684 38.90 -19.29 23.29
CA LEU A 684 39.73 -18.74 22.22
C LEU A 684 39.53 -19.59 20.97
N LEU A 685 39.24 -18.94 19.85
CA LEU A 685 39.12 -19.52 18.53
C LEU A 685 40.30 -19.02 17.70
N THR A 686 40.89 -19.88 16.88
CA THR A 686 41.95 -19.48 15.96
C THR A 686 41.46 -19.46 14.53
N ARG A 687 42.00 -18.58 13.67
CA ARG A 687 41.68 -18.57 12.23
C ARG A 687 42.08 -19.89 11.55
N ASP A 688 43.14 -20.53 12.05
CA ASP A 688 43.57 -21.87 11.62
C ASP A 688 42.56 -22.99 11.95
N GLY A 689 41.52 -22.70 12.75
CA GLY A 689 40.47 -23.65 13.09
C GLY A 689 40.72 -24.46 14.34
N GLU A 690 41.52 -23.98 15.30
CA GLU A 690 41.72 -24.60 16.60
C GLU A 690 40.92 -23.85 17.69
N ARG A 691 40.46 -24.58 18.71
CA ARG A 691 39.73 -24.00 19.86
C ARG A 691 40.41 -24.33 21.18
N ILE A 692 40.65 -23.30 21.97
CA ILE A 692 40.98 -23.42 23.40
C ILE A 692 39.72 -23.10 24.18
N ARG A 693 39.17 -24.08 24.91
CA ARG A 693 37.98 -23.86 25.76
C ARG A 693 38.32 -22.93 26.94
N SER A 694 37.31 -22.35 27.58
CA SER A 694 37.50 -21.45 28.73
C SER A 694 38.23 -22.11 29.91
N ASN A 695 38.09 -23.43 30.08
CA ASN A 695 38.85 -24.24 31.05
C ASN A 695 40.28 -24.59 30.62
N GLY A 696 40.71 -24.18 29.41
CA GLY A 696 42.06 -24.35 28.91
C GLY A 696 42.31 -25.63 28.12
N LYS A 697 41.29 -26.46 27.90
CA LYS A 697 41.42 -27.67 27.07
C LYS A 697 41.51 -27.31 25.59
N PHE A 698 42.53 -27.82 24.90
CA PHE A 698 42.73 -27.70 23.45
C PHE A 698 43.29 -29.01 22.87
N GLY A 699 43.19 -29.20 21.55
CA GLY A 699 43.60 -30.44 20.86
C GLY A 699 42.50 -31.53 20.79
N GLY A 700 42.67 -32.47 19.87
CA GLY A 700 41.68 -33.52 19.54
C GLY A 700 40.62 -33.07 18.54
N LEU A 701 39.94 -34.02 17.89
CA LEU A 701 38.97 -33.76 16.80
C LEU A 701 37.85 -32.80 17.20
N GLN A 702 37.44 -32.78 18.47
CA GLN A 702 36.38 -31.89 18.97
C GLN A 702 36.81 -30.44 19.17
N ASN A 703 38.12 -30.13 19.10
CA ASN A 703 38.65 -28.78 19.22
C ASN A 703 39.29 -28.30 17.91
N LYS A 704 39.04 -29.02 16.81
CA LYS A 704 39.46 -28.66 15.47
C LYS A 704 38.24 -28.47 14.56
N ALA A 705 38.14 -27.30 13.95
CA ALA A 705 37.08 -26.97 13.01
C ALA A 705 37.24 -27.83 11.73
N PRO A 706 36.16 -28.46 11.25
CA PRO A 706 36.21 -29.17 9.98
C PRO A 706 36.33 -28.16 8.81
N PRO A 707 36.77 -28.61 7.62
CA PRO A 707 36.70 -27.82 6.40
C PRO A 707 35.28 -27.30 6.15
N MET A 708 35.16 -26.11 5.56
CA MET A 708 33.89 -25.39 5.42
C MET A 708 32.81 -26.21 4.70
N ASP A 709 33.16 -26.99 3.67
CA ASP A 709 32.23 -27.87 2.94
C ASP A 709 31.57 -28.94 3.82
N LYS A 710 32.22 -29.35 4.92
CA LYS A 710 31.69 -30.35 5.84
C LYS A 710 30.70 -29.77 6.85
N LEU A 711 30.52 -28.45 6.89
CA LEU A 711 29.54 -27.78 7.75
C LEU A 711 28.11 -27.81 7.17
N ARG A 712 27.90 -28.47 6.01
CA ARG A 712 26.57 -28.76 5.41
C ARG A 712 25.65 -27.53 5.27
N GLY A 713 26.23 -26.36 4.96
CA GLY A 713 25.49 -25.11 4.81
C GLY A 713 25.12 -24.40 6.12
N MET A 714 25.58 -24.91 7.28
CA MET A 714 25.45 -24.24 8.59
C MET A 714 26.62 -23.28 8.80
N VAL A 715 26.78 -22.32 7.88
CA VAL A 715 27.84 -21.30 7.91
C VAL A 715 27.20 -19.93 7.70
N PHE A 716 27.66 -18.91 8.44
CA PHE A 716 27.21 -17.54 8.22
C PHE A 716 27.50 -17.08 6.78
N GLY A 717 26.53 -16.37 6.20
CA GLY A 717 26.72 -15.72 4.90
C GLY A 717 27.65 -14.51 5.01
N ALA A 718 28.30 -14.11 3.91
CA ALA A 718 29.01 -12.84 3.85
C ALA A 718 28.03 -11.66 3.69
N PRO A 719 28.39 -10.41 3.99
CA PRO A 719 27.56 -9.27 3.60
C PRO A 719 27.54 -9.06 2.08
N LEU A 720 26.46 -8.47 1.56
CA LEU A 720 26.39 -8.11 0.14
C LEU A 720 27.55 -7.16 -0.22
N PRO A 721 28.30 -7.43 -1.31
CA PRO A 721 29.40 -6.56 -1.72
C PRO A 721 28.96 -5.11 -1.88
N GLN A 722 29.76 -4.16 -1.40
CA GLN A 722 29.44 -2.71 -1.47
C GLN A 722 29.09 -2.24 -2.89
N ARG A 723 29.71 -2.85 -3.90
CA ARG A 723 29.40 -2.59 -5.32
C ARG A 723 27.95 -2.91 -5.68
N CYS A 724 27.32 -3.93 -5.08
CA CYS A 724 25.92 -4.29 -5.31
C CYS A 724 24.95 -3.29 -4.66
N LYS A 725 25.31 -2.72 -3.50
CA LYS A 725 24.52 -1.68 -2.82
C LYS A 725 24.47 -0.41 -3.66
N ILE A 726 25.64 0.10 -4.05
CA ILE A 726 25.76 1.28 -4.95
C ILE A 726 24.99 1.07 -6.25
N LEU A 727 25.07 -0.14 -6.83
CA LEU A 727 24.34 -0.46 -8.06
C LEU A 727 22.82 -0.44 -7.88
N SER A 728 22.31 -0.81 -6.70
CA SER A 728 20.88 -0.80 -6.41
C SER A 728 20.36 0.63 -6.22
N GLU A 729 21.10 1.48 -5.50
CA GLU A 729 20.80 2.92 -5.37
C GLU A 729 20.76 3.61 -6.74
N GLN A 730 21.70 3.27 -7.63
CA GLN A 730 21.71 3.78 -9.01
C GLN A 730 20.46 3.35 -9.78
N ILE A 731 20.01 2.09 -9.64
CA ILE A 731 18.81 1.59 -10.30
C ILE A 731 17.56 2.31 -9.80
N ASP A 732 17.42 2.49 -8.50
CA ASP A 732 16.25 3.14 -7.89
C ASP A 732 16.15 4.62 -8.32
N LEU A 733 17.28 5.32 -8.34
CA LEU A 733 17.32 6.72 -8.77
C LEU A 733 16.97 6.90 -10.25
N LEU A 734 17.41 5.99 -11.12
CA LEU A 734 17.04 5.98 -12.54
C LEU A 734 15.54 5.74 -12.74
N GLN A 735 14.94 4.83 -11.97
CA GLN A 735 13.49 4.58 -12.03
C GLN A 735 12.68 5.79 -11.57
N GLN A 736 13.14 6.48 -10.53
CA GLN A 736 12.51 7.73 -10.07
C GLN A 736 12.61 8.82 -11.15
N TYR A 737 13.78 8.97 -11.78
CA TYR A 737 13.98 9.91 -12.88
C TYR A 737 13.06 9.61 -14.07
N GLN A 738 12.93 8.34 -14.47
CA GLN A 738 12.02 7.92 -15.53
C GLN A 738 10.58 8.33 -15.27
N LYS A 739 10.09 8.09 -14.05
CA LYS A 739 8.73 8.48 -13.63
C LYS A 739 8.55 10.00 -13.65
N ALA A 740 9.55 10.76 -13.19
CA ALA A 740 9.51 12.22 -13.19
C ALA A 740 9.43 12.79 -14.61
N VAL A 741 10.21 12.26 -15.56
CA VAL A 741 10.16 12.69 -16.97
C VAL A 741 8.81 12.38 -17.61
N ALA A 742 8.25 11.19 -17.37
CA ALA A 742 6.92 10.84 -17.88
C ALA A 742 5.84 11.78 -17.33
N TRP A 743 5.90 12.08 -16.03
CA TRP A 743 4.99 13.02 -15.38
C TRP A 743 5.10 14.44 -15.97
N LEU A 744 6.32 14.94 -16.16
CA LEU A 744 6.57 16.25 -16.79
C LEU A 744 6.04 16.30 -18.23
N THR A 745 6.24 15.23 -19.00
CA THR A 745 5.79 15.14 -20.40
C THR A 745 4.27 15.23 -20.49
N ASN A 746 3.55 14.50 -19.63
CA ASN A 746 2.09 14.55 -19.57
C ASN A 746 1.59 15.94 -19.16
N LYS A 747 2.19 16.54 -18.12
CA LYS A 747 1.78 17.87 -17.65
C LYS A 747 2.02 18.98 -18.67
N LYS A 748 3.10 18.89 -19.46
CA LYS A 748 3.34 19.80 -20.60
C LYS A 748 2.30 19.62 -21.69
N ALA A 749 1.96 18.38 -22.04
CA ALA A 749 0.91 18.11 -23.04
C ALA A 749 -0.46 18.64 -22.60
N ASP A 750 -0.83 18.48 -21.33
CA ASP A 750 -2.07 19.03 -20.77
C ASP A 750 -2.10 20.56 -20.85
N LEU A 751 -0.99 21.22 -20.48
CA LEU A 751 -0.87 22.69 -20.58
C LEU A 751 -0.98 23.17 -22.03
N ASP A 752 -0.25 22.53 -22.96
CA ASP A 752 -0.27 22.88 -24.38
C ASP A 752 -1.69 22.77 -24.96
N PHE A 753 -2.43 21.72 -24.60
CA PHE A 753 -3.83 21.54 -25.01
C PHE A 753 -4.72 22.69 -24.52
N HIS A 754 -4.62 23.07 -23.24
CA HIS A 754 -5.43 24.14 -22.67
C HIS A 754 -5.02 25.53 -23.21
N GLU A 755 -3.73 25.78 -23.46
CA GLU A 755 -3.26 27.02 -24.09
C GLU A 755 -3.74 27.14 -25.54
N GLN A 756 -3.77 26.04 -26.30
CA GLN A 756 -4.35 26.01 -27.65
C GLN A 756 -5.86 26.28 -27.63
N SER A 757 -6.59 25.69 -26.68
CA SER A 757 -8.03 25.95 -26.50
C SER A 757 -8.30 27.41 -26.14
N TYR A 758 -7.48 28.02 -25.27
CA TYR A 758 -7.60 29.42 -24.86
C TYR A 758 -7.30 30.40 -26.00
N ASN A 759 -6.38 30.05 -26.90
CA ASN A 759 -6.02 30.83 -28.08
C ASN A 759 -6.84 30.48 -29.33
N SER A 760 -7.90 29.70 -29.18
CA SER A 760 -8.77 29.29 -30.28
C SER A 760 -9.46 30.49 -30.97
N PRO A 761 -9.86 30.36 -32.25
CA PRO A 761 -10.61 31.40 -32.95
C PRO A 761 -11.91 31.81 -32.23
N GLU A 762 -12.56 30.83 -31.59
CA GLU A 762 -13.80 31.03 -30.83
C GLU A 762 -13.55 31.88 -29.57
N MET A 763 -12.49 31.59 -28.81
CA MET A 763 -12.13 32.39 -27.64
C MET A 763 -11.66 33.79 -28.01
N ASN A 764 -10.93 33.94 -29.13
CA ASN A 764 -10.55 35.26 -29.65
C ASN A 764 -11.77 36.06 -30.13
N LYS A 765 -12.80 35.41 -30.67
CA LYS A 765 -14.07 36.06 -31.00
C LYS A 765 -14.76 36.60 -29.74
N LYS A 766 -14.85 35.80 -28.67
CA LYS A 766 -15.41 36.23 -27.38
C LYS A 766 -14.64 37.41 -26.78
N LYS A 767 -13.30 37.43 -26.88
CA LYS A 767 -12.47 38.57 -26.44
C LYS A 767 -12.78 39.86 -27.22
N LYS A 768 -13.04 39.76 -28.53
CA LYS A 768 -13.47 40.91 -29.34
C LYS A 768 -14.87 41.36 -28.96
N GLU A 769 -15.82 40.44 -28.78
CA GLU A 769 -17.17 40.74 -28.33
C GLU A 769 -17.17 41.48 -26.98
N LEU A 770 -16.33 41.06 -26.03
CA LEU A 770 -16.13 41.77 -24.77
C LEU A 770 -15.64 43.21 -24.99
N ALA A 771 -14.60 43.40 -25.80
CA ALA A 771 -14.04 44.73 -26.07
C ALA A 771 -15.06 45.67 -26.77
N ASP A 772 -15.86 45.12 -27.69
CA ASP A 772 -16.93 45.87 -28.36
C ASP A 772 -18.06 46.24 -27.38
N GLN A 773 -18.45 45.32 -26.49
CA GLN A 773 -19.42 45.59 -25.43
C GLN A 773 -18.92 46.65 -24.44
N GLU A 774 -17.65 46.61 -24.03
CA GLU A 774 -17.05 47.63 -23.14
C GLU A 774 -17.01 49.02 -23.80
N LYS A 775 -16.69 49.08 -25.10
CA LYS A 775 -16.73 50.33 -25.86
C LYS A 775 -18.14 50.89 -25.97
N ARG A 776 -19.14 50.03 -26.20
CA ARG A 776 -20.55 50.40 -26.25
C ARG A 776 -21.06 50.86 -24.87
N LEU A 777 -20.68 50.17 -23.80
CA LEU A 777 -21.00 50.55 -22.42
C LEU A 777 -20.47 51.96 -22.12
N LYS A 778 -19.20 52.24 -22.45
CA LYS A 778 -18.59 53.55 -22.23
C LYS A 778 -19.27 54.68 -23.01
N ALA A 779 -19.74 54.41 -24.23
CA ALA A 779 -20.51 55.39 -25.01
C ALA A 779 -21.87 55.68 -24.38
N ILE A 780 -22.57 54.65 -23.88
CA ILE A 780 -23.86 54.82 -23.20
C ILE A 780 -23.68 55.56 -21.86
N GLU A 781 -22.61 55.27 -21.10
CA GLU A 781 -22.28 56.01 -19.87
C GLU A 781 -21.97 57.49 -20.12
N GLN A 782 -21.36 57.81 -21.27
CA GLN A 782 -21.16 59.19 -21.73
C GLN A 782 -22.49 59.89 -22.02
N GLU A 783 -23.39 59.23 -22.74
CA GLU A 783 -24.72 59.76 -23.06
C GLU A 783 -25.62 59.93 -21.82
N LEU A 784 -25.45 59.06 -20.81
CA LEU A 784 -26.12 59.14 -19.52
C LEU A 784 -25.54 60.22 -18.57
N GLY A 785 -24.41 60.84 -18.92
CA GLY A 785 -23.80 61.92 -18.14
C GLY A 785 -23.05 61.48 -16.87
N MET A 786 -22.71 60.19 -16.74
CA MET A 786 -22.14 59.62 -15.50
C MET A 786 -20.62 59.86 -15.32
N LEU A 787 -19.96 60.50 -16.29
CA LEU A 787 -18.49 60.57 -16.36
C LEU A 787 -17.82 61.65 -15.48
N LEU A 788 -18.51 62.16 -14.46
CA LEU A 788 -17.95 63.12 -13.50
C LEU A 788 -17.69 62.54 -12.09
N THR A 789 -17.97 61.27 -11.82
CA THR A 789 -17.83 60.68 -10.46
C THR A 789 -16.95 59.44 -10.34
N HIS A 790 -16.48 58.82 -11.43
CA HIS A 790 -15.70 57.57 -11.35
C HIS A 790 -14.20 57.72 -11.03
N SER A 791 -13.68 58.94 -10.81
CA SER A 791 -12.25 59.19 -10.61
C SER A 791 -11.66 58.72 -9.27
N LEU A 792 -12.42 58.08 -8.37
CA LEU A 792 -11.96 57.84 -6.98
C LEU A 792 -12.05 56.40 -6.46
N LEU A 793 -12.39 55.39 -7.27
CA LEU A 793 -12.47 54.00 -6.76
C LEU A 793 -11.87 52.90 -7.66
N HIS A 794 -10.95 53.25 -8.57
CA HIS A 794 -10.16 52.25 -9.30
C HIS A 794 -8.65 52.56 -9.22
N ASP A 795 -8.07 52.32 -8.04
CA ASP A 795 -6.65 51.95 -7.93
C ASP A 795 -6.56 50.43 -7.79
N GLY A 796 -6.66 49.76 -8.94
CA GLY A 796 -6.12 48.41 -9.15
C GLY A 796 -5.14 48.52 -10.31
N PRO A 797 -3.88 48.04 -10.18
CA PRO A 797 -2.86 48.34 -11.17
C PRO A 797 -3.22 47.69 -12.52
N PRO A 798 -2.98 48.37 -13.65
CA PRO A 798 -3.08 47.76 -14.96
C PRO A 798 -2.03 46.65 -15.07
N LEU A 799 -2.46 45.46 -15.52
CA LEU A 799 -1.61 44.35 -15.93
C LEU A 799 -0.65 44.85 -17.02
N SER A 800 0.56 45.20 -16.59
CA SER A 800 1.69 45.44 -17.49
C SER A 800 2.10 44.11 -18.11
N LEU A 801 2.18 44.10 -19.44
CA LEU A 801 2.87 43.05 -20.19
C LEU A 801 4.33 42.98 -19.73
N TRP A 802 4.65 42.05 -18.84
CA TRP A 802 6.02 41.65 -18.56
C TRP A 802 6.38 40.48 -19.49
N GLY A 803 6.95 40.84 -20.64
CA GLY A 803 7.91 39.97 -21.29
C GLY A 803 9.22 40.03 -20.50
N CYS A 804 9.68 38.89 -19.99
CA CYS A 804 11.04 38.77 -19.46
C CYS A 804 12.05 38.65 -20.60
N PRO A 805 13.12 39.45 -20.63
CA PRO A 805 14.39 39.05 -21.20
C PRO A 805 15.30 38.44 -20.11
N LEU A 806 16.14 37.52 -20.57
CA LEU A 806 17.03 36.68 -19.82
C LEU A 806 18.22 37.40 -19.14
N SER A 807 18.72 36.75 -18.08
CA SER A 807 20.11 36.72 -17.54
C SER A 807 20.46 37.65 -16.36
N PRO A 808 20.96 37.11 -15.22
CA PRO A 808 21.71 37.87 -14.23
C PRO A 808 23.23 37.81 -14.49
N PRO A 809 24.01 38.87 -14.19
CA PRO A 809 25.45 38.81 -14.19
C PRO A 809 25.99 38.20 -12.88
N THR A 810 27.15 37.59 -13.03
CA THR A 810 27.95 36.83 -12.07
C THR A 810 28.61 37.65 -10.95
N SER A 811 28.42 37.21 -9.70
CA SER A 811 29.39 37.09 -8.55
C SER A 811 30.03 38.34 -7.91
N PRO A 812 30.71 38.27 -6.74
CA PRO A 812 30.61 37.33 -5.59
C PRO A 812 30.57 38.03 -4.19
N GLY A 813 30.22 37.27 -3.14
CA GLY A 813 30.84 37.45 -1.81
C GLY A 813 29.89 37.67 -0.62
N GLY A 814 30.03 36.81 0.40
CA GLY A 814 30.14 37.27 1.78
C GLY A 814 28.93 37.16 2.71
N GLU A 815 28.97 36.11 3.52
CA GLU A 815 28.58 36.06 4.93
C GLU A 815 27.11 35.91 5.36
N ALA A 816 26.97 34.92 6.24
CA ALA A 816 25.76 34.43 6.87
C ALA A 816 25.45 35.24 8.13
N TYR A 817 24.16 35.54 8.36
CA TYR A 817 23.63 35.72 9.71
C TYR A 817 22.24 35.11 9.83
N VAL A 818 22.15 34.16 10.77
CA VAL A 818 20.95 33.47 11.23
C VAL A 818 20.22 34.38 12.22
N TRP A 819 18.92 34.60 12.04
CA TRP A 819 18.06 35.13 13.09
C TRP A 819 16.91 34.16 13.37
N LEU A 820 16.94 33.59 14.58
CA LEU A 820 15.81 32.91 15.22
C LEU A 820 14.75 33.94 15.59
N TYR A 821 13.48 33.62 15.33
CA TYR A 821 12.34 34.22 16.01
C TYR A 821 11.55 33.11 16.71
N VAL A 822 11.62 33.11 18.04
CA VAL A 822 10.75 32.37 18.96
C VAL A 822 9.91 33.42 19.69
N HIS A 823 8.58 33.32 19.61
CA HIS A 823 7.68 34.08 20.46
C HIS A 823 6.90 33.12 21.35
N ARG A 824 7.19 33.20 22.66
CA ARG A 824 6.34 32.73 23.76
C ARG A 824 5.37 33.86 24.09
N MET A 825 4.09 33.54 24.23
CA MET A 825 3.15 34.35 25.00
C MET A 825 2.63 33.52 26.19
N HIS A 826 2.87 34.04 27.38
CA HIS A 826 2.03 33.87 28.56
C HIS A 826 1.26 35.17 28.73
N VAL A 827 -0.07 35.11 28.61
CA VAL A 827 -1.06 35.50 29.63
C VAL A 827 -2.23 34.55 29.46
#